data_AF-D9W5N9-F1
#
_entry.id   AF-D9W5N9-F1
#
_cell.length_a   1.000
_cell.length_b   1.000
_cell.length_c   1.000
_cell.angle_alpha   90.00
_cell.angle_beta   90.00
_cell.angle_gamma   90.00
#
_symmetry.space_group_name_H-M   'P 1'
#
loop_
_entity.id
_entity.type
_entity.pdbx_description
1 polymer ?
#
loop_
_entity_poly.entity_id
_entity_poly.type
_entity_poly.pdbx_seq_one_letter_code
_entity_poly.pdbx_strand_id
1 'polypeptide(L)'
;MLPKTLHADEPSPHIDWSSGGVRLLNESRDWTRRGEEPRRAGVSSFGVSGTNAHVILEEAAPADLPAAPSPEDGGAPVPWILSGRTRAALREQAARLLDHVRDGAAPASTGFSLATTRTAHPVRGAVVAAKHEEFLAGLAELAEGDTTGVTAAAGADRPVFVFPGQGSQWAGMAVELYDSSPVFAARLEECAQALAPHTDWSLLDVLRQKDGAPGFDRVDVVQPALWAVMVSLAELWRFHGVRPAAVLGHSQGEIAAAAVSGALSLQDAAKVSALRAKAIVALAGKGGMVSVADVADAVAERISAWGDRLALASVNGPRSTVVSGDPEALDELLAACEADGVRARRINVDYASHSAQVESIRDEVIGLLTGIEPRTAEVPFFSTVTGEWADGSELDAEYWYTNLRTTVRFEDGVRSLLASGHGLFVEASAHPVLTIGVQETIDAADAPAAASAVTLATLRRDEGGPQRFLTSLAEAWTRGATVAWPTVFPEGAQRVDLPTYAFQHRPYWLDAAPADPAAPAPAAHGGDETDAAFWAAVDSGDLAPLGVGADQPLGEALPALAAWRRTRREKSAIDSWRYRTVWTVAETAAPQLTGTWLIVESEGGDDALAAAAADRLAAQGARTVRIPVDVWAADRYTLAQQLHQELTAEGEDRVTGILSLLSLDERPHPDHPELPLGLAGTVTLVQAVLQVRELAEFDAPLWALTQGAVSVGDSDPLTSPVQATVWGLARVLVQEHPRLWGGIVDLPQQPDEEAWKRLAGILTEPGDEDQLAVRSWNVLVRRLVRAPLGDTEPARTWQPTGTALITGGTGGLGAQTARWLARAGAEHLLLISRSGPDAPGADALHAELTALGARVTIAAADVSDATALAAAIDALPADAPLTSVFHTAAVLDDGMVDSLTPDRMERVLAVKARGALNLQELTRDKELTAFVLFSSFGAAYGSAGLGNYTPGNTFLDALAEQRRALGLPATAVVWGTWEGSGMADNGVGERARLQGVWELPPELATAALQQSLDHEETSPVIIDIRWDSFSLGTNTERDSPLFEMVPEAAKLLAQAEATAAAEAEAADGAADALLHRLTGLPPAEQDRVLLDLVRKQAASVLGHGTAGPEALAAVGPQRAFRELGFDSLSAVELRNRLGTATGLSLPSTLVFDHPTPVELAALLRTELLGDTDGVDPLLDEIDRLGGALAAAAQAGPEDRGRISGRLHALLAAWNATGADAAPAPDADLDAASDSELFDLLDDELETQ
;
A
#
# COMPACT_ATOMS: atom_id res chain seq x y z
N MET A 1 42.44 3.54 -11.88
CA MET A 1 42.22 4.94 -12.29
C MET A 1 41.91 5.76 -11.05
N LEU A 2 42.47 6.97 -10.93
CA LEU A 2 42.17 7.98 -9.92
C LEU A 2 41.16 8.97 -10.54
N PRO A 3 39.95 9.11 -10.00
CA PRO A 3 38.92 9.97 -10.57
C PRO A 3 39.24 11.45 -10.37
N LYS A 4 38.65 12.32 -11.20
CA LYS A 4 38.81 13.77 -11.06
C LYS A 4 38.08 14.29 -9.81
N THR A 5 38.65 15.31 -9.19
CA THR A 5 37.99 16.16 -8.19
C THR A 5 37.12 17.20 -8.90
N LEU A 6 35.87 17.35 -8.49
CA LEU A 6 34.96 18.35 -9.03
C LEU A 6 35.18 19.72 -8.35
N HIS A 7 34.80 20.81 -9.04
CA HIS A 7 34.95 22.20 -8.55
C HIS A 7 36.39 22.59 -8.18
N ALA A 8 37.38 22.04 -8.90
CA ALA A 8 38.82 22.25 -8.66
C ALA A 8 39.54 22.90 -9.86
N ASP A 9 38.79 23.50 -10.79
CA ASP A 9 39.34 24.15 -11.99
C ASP A 9 40.22 25.35 -11.62
N GLU A 10 39.79 26.13 -10.61
CA GLU A 10 40.60 27.16 -9.97
C GLU A 10 40.95 26.72 -8.54
N PRO A 11 42.22 26.41 -8.22
CA PRO A 11 42.62 25.96 -6.89
C PRO A 11 42.60 27.14 -5.91
N SER A 12 42.21 26.90 -4.65
CA SER A 12 42.02 27.95 -3.63
C SER A 12 43.25 28.87 -3.52
N PRO A 13 43.10 30.20 -3.62
CA PRO A 13 44.21 31.14 -3.59
C PRO A 13 44.86 31.28 -2.19
N HIS A 14 44.23 30.71 -1.16
CA HIS A 14 44.73 30.74 0.22
C HIS A 14 45.76 29.66 0.53
N ILE A 15 46.05 28.77 -0.43
CA ILE A 15 47.06 27.71 -0.32
C ILE A 15 48.06 27.92 -1.45
N ASP A 16 49.35 27.86 -1.12
CA ASP A 16 50.39 27.86 -2.15
C ASP A 16 50.51 26.46 -2.77
N TRP A 17 49.79 26.24 -3.87
CA TRP A 17 49.84 24.99 -4.64
C TRP A 17 51.12 24.83 -5.47
N SER A 18 51.90 25.91 -5.62
CA SER A 18 53.16 25.89 -6.38
C SER A 18 54.33 25.37 -5.54
N SER A 19 54.20 25.37 -4.21
CA SER A 19 55.19 24.82 -3.28
C SER A 19 54.64 23.59 -2.52
N GLY A 20 55.10 22.39 -2.91
CA GLY A 20 54.72 21.13 -2.26
C GLY A 20 54.48 19.97 -3.25
N GLY A 21 54.51 18.73 -2.76
CA GLY A 21 54.26 17.52 -3.56
C GLY A 21 52.78 17.15 -3.71
N VAL A 22 51.86 18.09 -3.45
CA VAL A 22 50.41 17.88 -3.45
C VAL A 22 49.82 18.55 -4.68
N ARG A 23 49.00 17.81 -5.43
CA ARG A 23 48.34 18.31 -6.64
C ARG A 23 46.89 17.86 -6.69
N LEU A 24 45.97 18.78 -6.95
CA LEU A 24 44.58 18.44 -7.21
C LEU A 24 44.46 17.60 -8.50
N LEU A 25 43.48 16.69 -8.51
CA LEU A 25 43.19 15.81 -9.64
C LEU A 25 42.11 16.46 -10.52
N ASN A 26 42.48 17.43 -11.35
CA ASN A 26 41.49 18.14 -12.21
C ASN A 26 40.98 17.29 -13.38
N GLU A 27 41.59 16.13 -13.62
CA GLU A 27 41.21 15.17 -14.64
C GLU A 27 41.40 13.73 -14.12
N SER A 28 40.67 12.79 -14.70
CA SER A 28 40.84 11.37 -14.41
C SER A 28 42.20 10.90 -14.89
N ARG A 29 42.90 10.10 -14.08
CA ARG A 29 44.25 9.62 -14.39
C ARG A 29 44.44 8.15 -14.11
N ASP A 30 45.25 7.48 -14.90
CA ASP A 30 45.64 6.11 -14.58
C ASP A 30 46.52 6.08 -13.35
N TRP A 31 46.22 5.11 -12.47
CA TRP A 31 46.99 4.88 -11.26
C TRP A 31 47.83 3.63 -11.45
N THR A 32 48.97 3.82 -12.10
CA THR A 32 49.92 2.76 -12.41
C THR A 32 50.82 2.48 -11.20
N ARG A 33 51.19 1.20 -10.98
CA ARG A 33 52.21 0.85 -9.99
C ARG A 33 53.54 1.48 -10.37
N ARG A 34 54.29 1.93 -9.37
CA ARG A 34 55.68 2.37 -9.55
C ARG A 34 56.61 1.18 -9.25
N GLY A 35 56.92 0.40 -10.28
CA GLY A 35 57.71 -0.83 -10.12
C GLY A 35 56.96 -1.89 -9.30
N GLU A 36 57.60 -2.46 -8.29
CA GLU A 36 57.02 -3.45 -7.37
C GLU A 36 56.23 -2.82 -6.21
N GLU A 37 56.23 -1.49 -6.06
CA GLU A 37 55.56 -0.83 -4.95
C GLU A 37 54.03 -0.92 -5.10
N PRO A 38 53.31 -1.39 -4.06
CA PRO A 38 51.86 -1.41 -4.08
C PRO A 38 51.32 0.02 -4.05
N ARG A 39 50.20 0.25 -4.72
CA ARG A 39 49.52 1.55 -4.70
C ARG A 39 49.02 1.83 -3.28
N ARG A 40 49.30 3.04 -2.78
CA ARG A 40 48.88 3.48 -1.44
C ARG A 40 48.14 4.82 -1.49
N ALA A 41 47.05 4.94 -0.74
CA ALA A 41 46.31 6.19 -0.59
C ALA A 41 46.07 6.50 0.90
N GLY A 42 46.06 7.78 1.25
CA GLY A 42 45.63 8.26 2.56
C GLY A 42 44.20 8.80 2.50
N VAL A 43 43.36 8.45 3.46
CA VAL A 43 42.01 9.01 3.66
C VAL A 43 41.98 9.71 5.01
N SER A 44 41.60 10.99 5.04
CA SER A 44 41.50 11.78 6.26
C SER A 44 40.07 12.22 6.50
N SER A 45 39.62 12.23 7.76
CA SER A 45 38.34 12.80 8.19
C SER A 45 38.54 13.60 9.47
N PHE A 46 38.05 14.85 9.47
CA PHE A 46 38.21 15.80 10.57
C PHE A 46 36.82 16.21 11.07
N GLY A 47 36.40 15.66 12.22
CA GLY A 47 35.08 15.93 12.79
C GLY A 47 35.02 17.26 13.53
N VAL A 48 33.84 17.90 13.55
CA VAL A 48 33.63 19.20 14.22
C VAL A 48 33.97 19.19 15.72
N SER A 49 33.92 18.02 16.37
CA SER A 49 34.31 17.82 17.77
C SER A 49 35.83 17.89 18.01
N GLY A 50 36.65 17.97 16.95
CA GLY A 50 38.11 17.93 17.02
C GLY A 50 38.71 16.52 16.96
N THR A 51 37.88 15.48 16.77
CA THR A 51 38.37 14.11 16.54
C THR A 51 38.82 13.96 15.09
N ASN A 52 40.10 13.62 14.90
CA ASN A 52 40.72 13.49 13.60
C ASN A 52 41.11 12.02 13.36
N ALA A 53 40.74 11.49 12.20
CA ALA A 53 41.15 10.15 11.74
C ALA A 53 41.95 10.25 10.45
N HIS A 54 42.99 9.41 10.34
CA HIS A 54 43.78 9.26 9.12
C HIS A 54 44.07 7.77 8.89
N VAL A 55 43.64 7.26 7.73
CA VAL A 55 43.78 5.86 7.33
C VAL A 55 44.66 5.77 6.09
N ILE A 56 45.59 4.82 6.08
CA ILE A 56 46.41 4.50 4.91
C ILE A 56 45.90 3.19 4.32
N LEU A 57 45.48 3.23 3.06
CA LEU A 57 45.03 2.10 2.27
C LEU A 57 46.17 1.62 1.38
N GLU A 58 46.28 0.31 1.19
CA GLU A 58 47.22 -0.33 0.29
C GLU A 58 46.45 -1.29 -0.65
N GLU A 59 46.88 -1.34 -1.90
CA GLU A 59 46.42 -2.31 -2.89
C GLU A 59 46.53 -3.76 -2.37
N ALA A 60 45.50 -4.57 -2.61
CA ALA A 60 45.52 -5.98 -2.27
C ALA A 60 46.68 -6.71 -2.96
N ALA A 61 47.34 -7.63 -2.24
CA ALA A 61 48.37 -8.47 -2.82
C ALA A 61 47.80 -9.22 -4.05
N PRO A 62 48.55 -9.31 -5.16
CA PRO A 62 48.12 -10.12 -6.30
C PRO A 62 47.89 -11.54 -5.79
N ALA A 63 46.68 -12.06 -5.95
CA ALA A 63 46.44 -13.45 -5.68
C ALA A 63 47.09 -14.25 -6.83
N ASP A 64 48.02 -15.15 -6.51
CA ASP A 64 48.53 -16.17 -7.44
C ASP A 64 47.38 -17.15 -7.73
N LEU A 65 46.41 -16.71 -8.53
CA LEU A 65 45.31 -17.54 -8.98
C LEU A 65 45.68 -18.15 -10.33
N PRO A 66 45.52 -19.47 -10.51
CA PRO A 66 45.64 -20.07 -11.83
C PRO A 66 44.65 -19.37 -12.78
N ALA A 67 45.10 -19.11 -14.01
CA ALA A 67 44.28 -18.50 -15.05
C ALA A 67 42.97 -19.29 -15.20
N ALA A 68 41.84 -18.59 -15.13
CA ALA A 68 40.53 -19.20 -15.37
C ALA A 68 40.54 -19.86 -16.76
N PRO A 69 40.01 -21.09 -16.90
CA PRO A 69 39.86 -21.71 -18.21
C PRO A 69 39.01 -20.81 -19.11
N SER A 70 39.40 -20.73 -20.39
CA SER A 70 38.79 -19.83 -21.37
C SER A 70 37.29 -20.11 -21.57
N PRO A 71 36.48 -19.08 -21.85
CA PRO A 71 35.02 -19.21 -22.04
C PRO A 71 34.56 -20.00 -23.29
N GLU A 72 35.48 -20.61 -24.05
CA GLU A 72 35.19 -21.28 -25.33
C GLU A 72 35.06 -22.81 -25.26
N ASP A 73 35.29 -23.45 -24.12
CA ASP A 73 35.08 -24.90 -23.99
C ASP A 73 33.62 -25.20 -23.61
N GLY A 74 32.87 -25.81 -24.52
CA GLY A 74 31.51 -26.31 -24.28
C GLY A 74 31.48 -27.25 -23.07
N GLY A 75 31.08 -26.69 -21.92
CA GLY A 75 31.29 -27.31 -20.61
C GLY A 75 30.23 -28.33 -20.23
N ALA A 76 30.57 -29.18 -19.26
CA ALA A 76 29.61 -30.03 -18.55
C ALA A 76 28.45 -29.18 -18.00
N PRO A 77 27.21 -29.73 -17.95
CA PRO A 77 26.05 -28.99 -17.45
C PRO A 77 26.27 -28.55 -16.00
N VAL A 78 25.91 -27.31 -15.68
CA VAL A 78 25.99 -26.76 -14.32
C VAL A 78 24.69 -26.08 -13.91
N PRO A 79 24.32 -26.11 -12.62
CA PRO A 79 23.14 -25.41 -12.13
C PRO A 79 23.44 -23.94 -11.79
N TRP A 80 22.61 -23.03 -12.27
CA TRP A 80 22.49 -21.67 -11.77
C TRP A 80 21.28 -21.60 -10.84
N ILE A 81 21.54 -21.50 -9.55
CA ILE A 81 20.49 -21.45 -8.52
C ILE A 81 20.23 -20.01 -8.10
N LEU A 82 18.95 -19.66 -7.96
CA LEU A 82 18.49 -18.36 -7.52
C LEU A 82 17.46 -18.53 -6.41
N SER A 83 17.38 -17.54 -5.52
CA SER A 83 16.33 -17.53 -4.50
C SER A 83 15.96 -16.12 -4.09
N GLY A 84 14.69 -15.95 -3.72
CA GLY A 84 14.12 -14.73 -3.18
C GLY A 84 13.28 -15.04 -1.94
N ARG A 85 13.06 -14.04 -1.09
CA ARG A 85 12.08 -14.14 0.01
C ARG A 85 10.64 -14.16 -0.49
N THR A 86 10.39 -13.67 -1.71
CA THR A 86 9.09 -13.65 -2.38
C THR A 86 9.24 -14.08 -3.84
N ARG A 87 8.12 -14.44 -4.51
CA ARG A 87 8.12 -14.74 -5.95
C ARG A 87 8.58 -13.54 -6.79
N ALA A 88 8.18 -12.33 -6.40
CA ALA A 88 8.62 -11.10 -7.06
C ALA A 88 10.14 -10.89 -6.94
N ALA A 89 10.71 -11.11 -5.74
CA ALA A 89 12.16 -11.03 -5.54
C ALA A 89 12.93 -12.04 -6.40
N LEU A 90 12.42 -13.26 -6.57
CA LEU A 90 13.05 -14.27 -7.42
C LEU A 90 13.01 -13.85 -8.90
N ARG A 91 11.86 -13.37 -9.40
CA ARG A 91 11.70 -12.89 -10.78
C ARG A 91 12.66 -11.74 -11.09
N GLU A 92 12.70 -10.74 -10.21
CA GLU A 92 13.60 -9.60 -10.39
C GLU A 92 15.08 -10.00 -10.24
N GLN A 93 15.40 -10.95 -9.36
CA GLN A 93 16.76 -11.48 -9.25
C GLN A 93 17.19 -12.22 -10.53
N ALA A 94 16.28 -12.96 -11.17
CA ALA A 94 16.52 -13.61 -12.46
C ALA A 94 16.74 -12.57 -13.56
N ALA A 95 15.92 -11.52 -13.63
CA ALA A 95 16.08 -10.40 -14.58
C ALA A 95 17.42 -9.68 -14.40
N ARG A 96 17.82 -9.35 -13.16
CA ARG A 96 19.12 -8.71 -12.86
C ARG A 96 20.30 -9.59 -13.26
N LEU A 97 20.18 -10.91 -13.04
CA LEU A 97 21.24 -11.84 -13.46
C LEU A 97 21.29 -11.96 -14.98
N LEU A 98 20.13 -12.02 -15.65
CA LEU A 98 20.01 -12.06 -17.10
C LEU A 98 20.73 -10.85 -17.75
N ASP A 99 20.48 -9.65 -17.23
CA ASP A 99 21.13 -8.43 -17.74
C ASP A 99 22.64 -8.42 -17.46
N HIS A 100 23.07 -8.94 -16.31
CA HIS A 100 24.48 -8.98 -15.93
C HIS A 100 25.31 -9.93 -16.80
N VAL A 101 24.74 -11.05 -17.23
CA VAL A 101 25.45 -12.09 -18.00
C VAL A 101 25.21 -12.00 -19.50
N ARG A 102 24.39 -11.05 -19.97
CA ARG A 102 23.96 -10.94 -21.37
C ARG A 102 25.11 -10.90 -22.37
N ASP A 103 26.18 -10.18 -22.03
CA ASP A 103 27.36 -10.01 -22.90
C ASP A 103 28.42 -11.12 -22.71
N GLY A 104 28.11 -12.14 -21.90
CA GLY A 104 28.94 -13.30 -21.63
C GLY A 104 29.20 -13.53 -20.14
N ALA A 105 29.35 -14.80 -19.76
CA ALA A 105 29.72 -15.20 -18.41
C ALA A 105 30.49 -16.53 -18.42
N ALA A 106 31.29 -16.78 -17.39
CA ALA A 106 31.93 -18.09 -17.17
C ALA A 106 30.97 -19.01 -16.39
N PRO A 107 30.26 -19.97 -17.02
CA PRO A 107 29.09 -20.60 -16.42
C PRO A 107 29.34 -21.34 -15.11
N ALA A 108 30.47 -22.05 -15.01
CA ALA A 108 30.86 -22.76 -13.80
C ALA A 108 31.18 -21.80 -12.63
N SER A 109 31.92 -20.71 -12.90
CA SER A 109 32.24 -19.69 -11.89
C SER A 109 31.01 -18.90 -11.45
N THR A 110 30.09 -18.58 -12.38
CA THR A 110 28.79 -17.96 -12.08
C THR A 110 27.94 -18.87 -11.20
N GLY A 111 27.77 -20.14 -11.58
CA GLY A 111 27.02 -21.12 -10.79
C GLY A 111 27.63 -21.35 -9.41
N PHE A 112 28.95 -21.49 -9.33
CA PHE A 112 29.68 -21.63 -8.07
C PHE A 112 29.50 -20.41 -7.16
N SER A 113 29.54 -19.21 -7.73
CA SER A 113 29.33 -17.96 -7.00
C SER A 113 27.90 -17.84 -6.49
N LEU A 114 26.89 -18.16 -7.33
CA LEU A 114 25.49 -18.22 -6.92
C LEU A 114 25.30 -19.19 -5.75
N ALA A 115 25.94 -20.36 -5.80
CA ALA A 115 25.74 -21.40 -4.82
C ALA A 115 26.52 -21.21 -3.50
N THR A 116 27.67 -20.52 -3.52
CA THR A 116 28.56 -20.41 -2.36
C THR A 116 28.63 -19.01 -1.73
N THR A 117 28.12 -17.98 -2.41
CA THR A 117 28.18 -16.59 -1.94
C THR A 117 26.82 -15.95 -1.68
N ARG A 118 25.72 -16.62 -2.07
CA ARG A 118 24.35 -16.12 -1.88
C ARG A 118 23.61 -16.96 -0.84
N THR A 119 22.73 -16.29 -0.09
CA THR A 119 21.85 -16.94 0.88
C THR A 119 20.73 -17.68 0.15
N ALA A 120 20.41 -18.91 0.56
CA ALA A 120 19.28 -19.67 0.05
C ALA A 120 17.97 -19.27 0.74
N HIS A 121 17.12 -18.49 0.07
CA HIS A 121 15.81 -18.04 0.54
C HIS A 121 14.67 -19.05 0.28
N PRO A 122 13.45 -18.85 0.83
CA PRO A 122 12.36 -19.81 0.72
C PRO A 122 11.78 -19.99 -0.68
N VAL A 123 11.75 -18.95 -1.51
CA VAL A 123 11.27 -19.05 -2.90
C VAL A 123 12.46 -19.26 -3.80
N ARG A 124 12.56 -20.45 -4.39
CA ARG A 124 13.77 -20.92 -5.08
C ARG A 124 13.47 -21.14 -6.56
N GLY A 125 14.46 -20.88 -7.40
CA GLY A 125 14.46 -21.13 -8.84
C GLY A 125 15.81 -21.68 -9.28
N ALA A 126 15.85 -22.47 -10.34
CA ALA A 126 17.10 -22.99 -10.87
C ALA A 126 17.04 -23.18 -12.39
N VAL A 127 18.18 -22.97 -13.05
CA VAL A 127 18.40 -23.25 -14.46
C VAL A 127 19.58 -24.21 -14.56
N VAL A 128 19.40 -25.34 -15.25
CA VAL A 128 20.49 -26.30 -15.50
C VAL A 128 20.75 -26.34 -16.99
N ALA A 129 21.93 -25.90 -17.38
CA ALA A 129 22.30 -25.78 -18.78
C ALA A 129 23.80 -26.01 -18.98
N ALA A 130 24.19 -26.25 -20.24
CA ALA A 130 25.59 -26.34 -20.64
C ALA A 130 26.01 -25.13 -21.48
N LYS A 131 25.07 -24.54 -22.25
CA LYS A 131 25.34 -23.42 -23.14
C LYS A 131 24.82 -22.11 -22.59
N HIS A 132 25.51 -21.02 -22.92
CA HIS A 132 25.14 -19.68 -22.47
C HIS A 132 23.71 -19.28 -22.89
N GLU A 133 23.31 -19.57 -24.13
CA GLU A 133 21.97 -19.27 -24.65
C GLU A 133 20.83 -19.95 -23.85
N GLU A 134 21.07 -21.19 -23.41
CA GLU A 134 20.12 -21.95 -22.58
C GLU A 134 19.97 -21.32 -21.19
N PHE A 135 21.05 -20.77 -20.63
CA PHE A 135 20.98 -20.00 -19.38
C PHE A 135 20.16 -18.71 -19.55
N LEU A 136 20.36 -17.98 -20.65
CA LEU A 136 19.58 -16.76 -20.93
C LEU A 136 18.09 -17.08 -21.07
N ALA A 137 17.74 -18.14 -21.81
CA ALA A 137 16.36 -18.58 -21.96
C ALA A 137 15.74 -18.99 -20.61
N GLY A 138 16.44 -19.81 -19.81
CA GLY A 138 15.93 -20.24 -18.50
C GLY A 138 15.80 -19.09 -17.50
N LEU A 139 16.69 -18.09 -17.54
CA LEU A 139 16.55 -16.89 -16.71
C LEU A 139 15.39 -16.00 -17.14
N ALA A 140 15.12 -15.90 -18.46
CA ALA A 140 13.97 -15.18 -18.98
C ALA A 140 12.65 -15.84 -18.53
N GLU A 141 12.55 -17.17 -18.61
CA GLU A 141 11.39 -17.92 -18.08
C GLU A 141 11.17 -17.66 -16.58
N LEU A 142 12.25 -17.68 -15.79
CA LEU A 142 12.18 -17.37 -14.35
C LEU A 142 11.78 -15.91 -14.07
N ALA A 143 12.14 -14.96 -14.93
CA ALA A 143 11.81 -13.55 -14.79
C ALA A 143 10.34 -13.27 -15.15
N GLU A 144 9.83 -13.86 -16.22
CA GLU A 144 8.44 -13.71 -16.70
C GLU A 144 7.44 -14.42 -15.78
N GLY A 145 7.87 -15.50 -15.12
CA GLY A 145 7.05 -16.24 -14.19
C GLY A 145 6.10 -17.24 -14.85
N ASP A 146 6.32 -17.55 -16.13
CA ASP A 146 5.79 -18.72 -16.84
C ASP A 146 6.61 -19.94 -16.42
N THR A 147 6.07 -20.80 -15.55
CA THR A 147 6.90 -21.84 -14.92
C THR A 147 6.89 -23.15 -15.67
N THR A 148 7.88 -23.34 -16.54
CA THR A 148 8.63 -24.59 -16.72
C THR A 148 9.86 -24.67 -15.81
N GLY A 149 10.37 -23.51 -15.34
CA GLY A 149 11.42 -23.42 -14.32
C GLY A 149 10.90 -23.79 -12.92
N VAL A 150 11.66 -24.62 -12.20
CA VAL A 150 11.22 -25.19 -10.92
C VAL A 150 11.10 -24.08 -9.87
N THR A 151 9.88 -23.74 -9.46
CA THR A 151 9.63 -22.82 -8.36
C THR A 151 8.82 -23.49 -7.26
N ALA A 152 9.26 -23.35 -6.01
CA ALA A 152 8.52 -23.82 -4.86
C ALA A 152 8.84 -22.99 -3.61
N ALA A 153 7.90 -22.98 -2.66
CA ALA A 153 8.17 -22.56 -1.30
C ALA A 153 8.87 -23.73 -0.57
N ALA A 154 10.04 -23.48 0.01
CA ALA A 154 10.76 -24.46 0.82
C ALA A 154 9.89 -24.95 1.98
N GLY A 155 9.69 -26.27 2.09
CA GLY A 155 8.83 -26.87 3.12
C GLY A 155 9.18 -28.30 3.52
N ALA A 156 10.06 -29.00 2.78
CA ALA A 156 10.40 -30.39 3.07
C ALA A 156 11.91 -30.58 3.31
N ASP A 157 12.28 -30.82 4.57
CA ASP A 157 13.65 -31.04 5.05
C ASP A 157 13.99 -32.51 5.35
N ARG A 158 13.02 -33.42 5.16
CA ARG A 158 13.13 -34.85 5.47
C ARG A 158 12.89 -35.73 4.23
N PRO A 159 13.87 -35.84 3.31
CA PRO A 159 13.73 -36.63 2.09
C PRO A 159 13.50 -38.12 2.40
N VAL A 160 12.58 -38.75 1.69
CA VAL A 160 12.37 -40.19 1.64
C VAL A 160 12.94 -40.68 0.32
N PHE A 161 13.85 -41.65 0.37
CA PHE A 161 14.27 -42.32 -0.86
C PHE A 161 13.32 -43.46 -1.17
N VAL A 162 12.70 -43.38 -2.34
CA VAL A 162 11.74 -44.33 -2.87
C VAL A 162 12.42 -45.22 -3.90
N PHE A 163 12.34 -46.52 -3.71
CA PHE A 163 12.98 -47.51 -4.58
C PHE A 163 11.91 -48.36 -5.27
N PRO A 164 11.69 -48.18 -6.59
CA PRO A 164 10.66 -48.92 -7.29
C PRO A 164 11.01 -50.39 -7.53
N GLY A 165 9.99 -51.14 -7.93
CA GLY A 165 10.14 -52.50 -8.44
C GLY A 165 10.68 -52.55 -9.88
N GLN A 166 10.42 -53.66 -10.57
CA GLN A 166 10.72 -53.79 -12.00
C GLN A 166 9.80 -52.91 -12.84
N GLY A 167 10.32 -52.27 -13.89
CA GLY A 167 9.56 -51.43 -14.83
C GLY A 167 10.29 -50.15 -15.26
N SER A 168 11.30 -49.71 -14.51
CA SER A 168 12.06 -48.49 -14.77
C SER A 168 13.25 -48.68 -15.73
N GLN A 169 13.54 -49.92 -16.15
CA GLN A 169 14.69 -50.24 -16.99
C GLN A 169 14.57 -49.75 -18.44
N TRP A 170 15.70 -49.40 -19.03
CA TRP A 170 15.84 -49.10 -20.45
C TRP A 170 17.30 -49.28 -20.90
N ALA A 171 17.52 -49.50 -22.20
CA ALA A 171 18.85 -49.71 -22.78
C ALA A 171 19.73 -48.47 -22.65
N GLY A 172 20.90 -48.59 -22.01
CA GLY A 172 21.80 -47.46 -21.77
C GLY A 172 21.53 -46.68 -20.48
N MET A 173 20.62 -47.16 -19.62
CA MET A 173 20.34 -46.50 -18.34
C MET A 173 21.61 -46.27 -17.52
N ALA A 174 21.80 -45.03 -17.04
CA ALA A 174 22.90 -44.60 -16.18
C ALA A 174 24.33 -44.77 -16.74
N VAL A 175 24.50 -45.15 -18.02
CA VAL A 175 25.83 -45.30 -18.65
C VAL A 175 26.56 -43.97 -18.72
N GLU A 176 25.85 -42.90 -19.08
CA GLU A 176 26.45 -41.56 -19.15
C GLU A 176 26.88 -41.06 -17.76
N LEU A 177 26.11 -41.35 -16.69
CA LEU A 177 26.55 -41.08 -15.32
C LEU A 177 27.75 -41.92 -14.90
N TYR A 178 27.84 -43.18 -15.34
CA TYR A 178 29.03 -44.00 -15.12
C TYR A 178 30.27 -43.38 -15.79
N ASP A 179 30.13 -42.83 -16.99
CA ASP A 179 31.24 -42.22 -17.73
C ASP A 179 31.65 -40.84 -17.21
N SER A 180 30.75 -40.12 -16.51
CA SER A 180 30.96 -38.71 -16.12
C SER A 180 31.05 -38.45 -14.62
N SER A 181 30.53 -39.33 -13.75
CA SER A 181 30.50 -39.16 -12.29
C SER A 181 31.36 -40.23 -11.60
N PRO A 182 32.55 -39.87 -11.07
CA PRO A 182 33.42 -40.81 -10.36
C PRO A 182 32.75 -41.48 -9.15
N VAL A 183 31.84 -40.78 -8.47
CA VAL A 183 31.13 -41.29 -7.29
C VAL A 183 30.12 -42.35 -7.68
N PHE A 184 29.34 -42.08 -8.73
CA PHE A 184 28.38 -43.05 -9.26
C PHE A 184 29.10 -44.28 -9.81
N ALA A 185 30.18 -44.07 -10.56
CA ALA A 185 30.99 -45.15 -11.13
C ALA A 185 31.57 -46.05 -10.04
N ALA A 186 32.19 -45.47 -9.00
CA ALA A 186 32.76 -46.23 -7.89
C ALA A 186 31.70 -47.09 -7.19
N ARG A 187 30.52 -46.54 -6.88
CA ARG A 187 29.45 -47.30 -6.24
C ARG A 187 28.89 -48.40 -7.14
N LEU A 188 28.76 -48.14 -8.44
CA LEU A 188 28.27 -49.13 -9.40
C LEU A 188 29.27 -50.28 -9.58
N GLU A 189 30.57 -50.00 -9.53
CA GLU A 189 31.64 -51.01 -9.55
C GLU A 189 31.65 -51.87 -8.29
N GLU A 190 31.44 -51.28 -7.11
CA GLU A 190 31.24 -52.04 -5.87
C GLU A 190 30.02 -52.97 -5.97
N CYS A 191 28.89 -52.48 -6.51
CA CYS A 191 27.71 -53.29 -6.78
C CYS A 191 28.01 -54.43 -7.78
N ALA A 192 28.75 -54.13 -8.85
CA ALA A 192 29.16 -55.13 -9.84
C ALA A 192 30.03 -56.22 -9.21
N GLN A 193 30.98 -55.84 -8.35
CA GLN A 193 31.84 -56.78 -7.63
C GLN A 193 31.04 -57.63 -6.64
N ALA A 194 30.04 -57.05 -5.97
CA ALA A 194 29.17 -57.77 -5.06
C ALA A 194 28.22 -58.76 -5.78
N LEU A 195 27.80 -58.44 -7.01
CA LEU A 195 26.94 -59.31 -7.83
C LEU A 195 27.70 -60.45 -8.52
N ALA A 196 28.96 -60.23 -8.88
CA ALA A 196 29.76 -61.17 -9.67
C ALA A 196 29.78 -62.63 -9.16
N PRO A 197 29.77 -62.94 -7.84
CA PRO A 197 29.69 -64.32 -7.34
C PRO A 197 28.35 -65.01 -7.58
N HIS A 198 27.29 -64.25 -7.91
CA HIS A 198 25.90 -64.72 -7.96
C HIS A 198 25.31 -64.69 -9.38
N THR A 199 25.96 -64.02 -10.32
CA THR A 199 25.54 -63.90 -11.73
C THR A 199 26.53 -64.56 -12.69
N ASP A 200 26.06 -65.00 -13.86
CA ASP A 200 26.89 -65.51 -14.96
C ASP A 200 27.18 -64.45 -16.03
N TRP A 201 26.76 -63.21 -15.78
CA TRP A 201 26.89 -62.04 -16.65
C TRP A 201 27.55 -60.86 -15.92
N SER A 202 28.08 -59.92 -16.71
CA SER A 202 28.74 -58.70 -16.25
C SER A 202 27.78 -57.53 -16.24
N LEU A 203 27.62 -56.86 -15.10
CA LEU A 203 26.71 -55.72 -14.94
C LEU A 203 27.03 -54.58 -15.91
N LEU A 204 28.30 -54.24 -16.08
CA LEU A 204 28.71 -53.15 -16.96
C LEU A 204 28.46 -53.49 -18.44
N ASP A 205 28.67 -54.75 -18.84
CA ASP A 205 28.39 -55.19 -20.21
C ASP A 205 26.87 -55.17 -20.50
N VAL A 206 26.03 -55.53 -19.51
CA VAL A 206 24.56 -55.44 -19.59
C VAL A 206 24.10 -53.99 -19.72
N LEU A 207 24.59 -53.07 -18.87
CA LEU A 207 24.18 -51.67 -18.93
C LEU A 207 24.62 -50.99 -20.24
N ARG A 208 25.84 -51.31 -20.73
CA ARG A 208 26.33 -50.83 -22.04
C ARG A 208 25.74 -51.54 -23.25
N GLN A 209 24.91 -52.57 -23.05
CA GLN A 209 24.31 -53.38 -24.13
C GLN A 209 25.37 -53.92 -25.11
N LYS A 210 26.50 -54.40 -24.56
CA LYS A 210 27.58 -54.96 -25.39
C LYS A 210 27.13 -56.24 -26.07
N ASP A 211 27.58 -56.47 -27.31
CA ASP A 211 27.30 -57.69 -28.06
C ASP A 211 27.59 -58.95 -27.21
N GLY A 212 26.56 -59.79 -27.03
CA GLY A 212 26.61 -61.02 -26.24
C GLY A 212 26.19 -60.88 -24.77
N ALA A 213 25.92 -59.67 -24.27
CA ALA A 213 25.31 -59.47 -22.96
C ALA A 213 23.81 -59.84 -22.99
N PRO A 214 23.25 -60.39 -21.91
CA PRO A 214 21.83 -60.69 -21.84
C PRO A 214 20.98 -59.41 -21.77
N GLY A 215 19.77 -59.46 -22.32
CA GLY A 215 18.82 -58.35 -22.33
C GLY A 215 18.03 -58.18 -21.04
N PHE A 216 17.28 -57.08 -20.95
CA PHE A 216 16.40 -56.77 -19.83
C PHE A 216 15.05 -57.51 -19.85
N ASP A 217 14.84 -58.42 -20.80
CA ASP A 217 13.71 -59.34 -20.88
C ASP A 217 13.80 -60.45 -19.81
N ARG A 218 14.99 -60.72 -19.29
CA ARG A 218 15.25 -61.71 -18.23
C ARG A 218 15.15 -61.10 -16.83
N VAL A 219 14.29 -61.67 -15.99
CA VAL A 219 14.09 -61.24 -14.59
C VAL A 219 15.39 -61.29 -13.76
N ASP A 220 16.20 -62.34 -13.96
CA ASP A 220 17.47 -62.57 -13.27
C ASP A 220 18.60 -61.64 -13.73
N VAL A 221 18.34 -60.80 -14.74
CA VAL A 221 19.25 -59.76 -15.23
C VAL A 221 18.72 -58.37 -14.84
N VAL A 222 17.45 -58.10 -15.09
CA VAL A 222 16.85 -56.78 -14.86
C VAL A 222 16.76 -56.42 -13.38
N GLN A 223 16.42 -57.37 -12.50
CA GLN A 223 16.28 -57.10 -11.07
C GLN A 223 17.63 -56.68 -10.43
N PRO A 224 18.73 -57.43 -10.62
CA PRO A 224 20.01 -57.04 -10.04
C PRO A 224 20.64 -55.81 -10.71
N ALA A 225 20.41 -55.61 -12.01
CA ALA A 225 20.84 -54.39 -12.70
C ALA A 225 20.13 -53.14 -12.15
N LEU A 226 18.81 -53.20 -11.96
CA LEU A 226 18.06 -52.10 -11.35
C LEU A 226 18.49 -51.85 -9.91
N TRP A 227 18.70 -52.90 -9.10
CA TRP A 227 19.22 -52.77 -7.74
C TRP A 227 20.54 -51.99 -7.71
N ALA A 228 21.49 -52.36 -8.56
CA ALA A 228 22.80 -51.71 -8.61
C ALA A 228 22.69 -50.22 -9.02
N VAL A 229 21.83 -49.90 -9.99
CA VAL A 229 21.58 -48.50 -10.40
C VAL A 229 20.92 -47.72 -9.26
N MET A 230 19.88 -48.26 -8.62
CA MET A 230 19.17 -47.62 -7.51
C MET A 230 20.09 -47.29 -6.32
N VAL A 231 20.93 -48.25 -5.91
CA VAL A 231 21.92 -48.04 -4.83
C VAL A 231 22.96 -47.00 -5.23
N SER A 232 23.42 -47.01 -6.48
CA SER A 232 24.41 -46.05 -6.97
C SER A 232 23.85 -44.62 -7.09
N LEU A 233 22.58 -44.48 -7.49
CA LEU A 233 21.89 -43.19 -7.50
C LEU A 233 21.70 -42.64 -6.08
N ALA A 234 21.32 -43.50 -5.12
CA ALA A 234 21.19 -43.09 -3.72
C ALA A 234 22.52 -42.57 -3.14
N GLU A 235 23.65 -43.18 -3.52
CA GLU A 235 24.96 -42.70 -3.12
C GLU A 235 25.32 -41.36 -3.76
N LEU A 236 24.99 -41.17 -5.04
CA LEU A 236 25.21 -39.90 -5.72
C LEU A 236 24.41 -38.76 -5.05
N TRP A 237 23.15 -39.01 -4.69
CA TRP A 237 22.36 -38.05 -3.90
C TRP A 237 23.00 -37.72 -2.54
N ARG A 238 23.48 -38.74 -1.81
CA ARG A 238 24.16 -38.57 -0.51
C ARG A 238 25.45 -37.76 -0.63
N PHE A 239 26.23 -38.00 -1.68
CA PHE A 239 27.46 -37.25 -1.97
C PHE A 239 27.19 -35.76 -2.21
N HIS A 240 26.08 -35.45 -2.88
CA HIS A 240 25.60 -34.08 -3.04
C HIS A 240 24.80 -33.55 -1.83
N GLY A 241 24.87 -34.21 -0.67
CA GLY A 241 24.34 -33.72 0.61
C GLY A 241 22.87 -34.05 0.89
N VAL A 242 22.13 -34.61 -0.07
CA VAL A 242 20.74 -35.04 0.13
C VAL A 242 20.75 -36.41 0.80
N ARG A 243 20.61 -36.42 2.12
CA ARG A 243 20.57 -37.65 2.92
C ARG A 243 19.12 -38.08 3.18
N PRO A 244 18.76 -39.36 2.98
CA PRO A 244 17.41 -39.82 3.28
C PRO A 244 17.15 -39.82 4.79
N ALA A 245 16.03 -39.26 5.20
CA ALA A 245 15.48 -39.37 6.55
C ALA A 245 14.68 -40.67 6.75
N ALA A 246 14.25 -41.31 5.67
CA ALA A 246 13.68 -42.65 5.64
C ALA A 246 13.86 -43.27 4.26
N VAL A 247 13.74 -44.59 4.17
CA VAL A 247 13.69 -45.33 2.90
C VAL A 247 12.38 -46.11 2.77
N LEU A 248 11.86 -46.19 1.55
CA LEU A 248 10.65 -46.92 1.20
C LEU A 248 10.92 -47.69 -0.10
N GLY A 249 10.73 -49.01 -0.08
CA GLY A 249 10.90 -49.86 -1.27
C GLY A 249 9.58 -50.47 -1.72
N HIS A 250 9.42 -50.68 -3.03
CA HIS A 250 8.29 -51.40 -3.61
C HIS A 250 8.73 -52.78 -4.10
N SER A 251 8.24 -53.86 -3.48
CA SER A 251 8.62 -55.24 -3.82
C SER A 251 10.15 -55.41 -3.78
N GLN A 252 10.79 -55.81 -4.89
CA GLN A 252 12.25 -55.91 -4.99
C GLN A 252 13.01 -54.62 -4.67
N GLY A 253 12.37 -53.45 -4.80
CA GLY A 253 12.97 -52.17 -4.45
C GLY A 253 13.34 -52.09 -2.97
N GLU A 254 12.69 -52.89 -2.10
CA GLU A 254 13.08 -52.99 -0.69
C GLU A 254 14.50 -53.53 -0.50
N ILE A 255 15.04 -54.31 -1.45
CA ILE A 255 16.43 -54.81 -1.38
C ILE A 255 17.41 -53.63 -1.54
N ALA A 256 17.10 -52.67 -2.42
CA ALA A 256 17.88 -51.44 -2.54
C ALA A 256 17.70 -50.55 -1.30
N ALA A 257 16.47 -50.43 -0.79
CA ALA A 257 16.20 -49.71 0.45
C ALA A 257 16.99 -50.28 1.64
N ALA A 258 17.09 -51.61 1.77
CA ALA A 258 17.82 -52.29 2.84
C ALA A 258 19.34 -52.10 2.72
N ALA A 259 19.88 -52.10 1.50
CA ALA A 259 21.29 -51.79 1.25
C ALA A 259 21.60 -50.32 1.60
N VAL A 260 20.73 -49.39 1.18
CA VAL A 260 20.90 -47.96 1.42
C VAL A 260 20.73 -47.62 2.90
N SER A 261 19.80 -48.26 3.60
CA SER A 261 19.62 -48.05 5.05
C SER A 261 20.70 -48.66 5.91
N GLY A 262 21.54 -49.54 5.35
CA GLY A 262 22.55 -50.30 6.10
C GLY A 262 22.00 -51.53 6.81
N ALA A 263 20.70 -51.83 6.66
CA ALA A 263 20.09 -53.04 7.21
C ALA A 263 20.63 -54.33 6.58
N LEU A 264 21.09 -54.25 5.32
CA LEU A 264 21.90 -55.29 4.69
C LEU A 264 23.24 -54.72 4.22
N SER A 265 24.29 -55.54 4.31
CA SER A 265 25.54 -55.24 3.63
C SER A 265 25.35 -55.23 2.11
N LEU A 266 26.23 -54.54 1.38
CA LEU A 266 26.14 -54.51 -0.09
C LEU A 266 26.20 -55.93 -0.70
N GLN A 267 26.97 -56.82 -0.08
CA GLN A 267 27.18 -58.21 -0.48
C GLN A 267 25.94 -59.06 -0.20
N ASP A 268 25.31 -58.91 0.97
CA ASP A 268 24.07 -59.60 1.29
C ASP A 268 22.92 -59.11 0.41
N ALA A 269 22.80 -57.80 0.20
CA ALA A 269 21.77 -57.24 -0.69
C ALA A 269 21.97 -57.68 -2.15
N ALA A 270 23.22 -57.75 -2.65
CA ALA A 270 23.54 -58.30 -3.96
C ALA A 270 23.13 -59.77 -4.07
N LYS A 271 23.44 -60.58 -3.04
CA LYS A 271 23.04 -61.99 -2.95
C LYS A 271 21.52 -62.14 -2.97
N VAL A 272 20.80 -61.34 -2.18
CA VAL A 272 19.32 -61.33 -2.15
C VAL A 272 18.77 -60.96 -3.52
N SER A 273 19.26 -59.88 -4.13
CA SER A 273 18.81 -59.41 -5.45
C SER A 273 19.01 -60.47 -6.54
N ALA A 274 20.23 -61.03 -6.65
CA ALA A 274 20.57 -61.98 -7.70
C ALA A 274 19.89 -63.34 -7.52
N LEU A 275 19.97 -63.94 -6.32
CA LEU A 275 19.48 -65.30 -6.11
C LEU A 275 17.95 -65.38 -6.02
N ARG A 276 17.29 -64.35 -5.48
CA ARG A 276 15.83 -64.25 -5.52
C ARG A 276 15.33 -64.16 -6.96
N ALA A 277 15.94 -63.29 -7.78
CA ALA A 277 15.57 -63.15 -9.18
C ALA A 277 15.83 -64.44 -9.98
N LYS A 278 16.91 -65.15 -9.68
CA LYS A 278 17.21 -66.47 -10.26
C LYS A 278 16.15 -67.53 -9.92
N ALA A 279 15.67 -67.58 -8.67
CA ALA A 279 14.59 -68.50 -8.29
C ALA A 279 13.27 -68.18 -9.01
N ILE A 280 12.98 -66.89 -9.25
CA ILE A 280 11.78 -66.46 -9.98
C ILE A 280 11.76 -66.97 -11.43
N VAL A 281 12.93 -67.24 -12.06
CA VAL A 281 13.00 -67.82 -13.42
C VAL A 281 12.20 -69.13 -13.55
N ALA A 282 12.09 -69.92 -12.47
CA ALA A 282 11.28 -71.14 -12.47
C ALA A 282 9.76 -70.89 -12.64
N LEU A 283 9.32 -69.64 -12.48
CA LEU A 283 7.93 -69.19 -12.62
C LEU A 283 7.64 -68.51 -13.97
N ALA A 284 8.67 -68.23 -14.77
CA ALA A 284 8.53 -67.58 -16.06
C ALA A 284 7.56 -68.35 -16.98
N GLY A 285 6.66 -67.60 -17.64
CA GLY A 285 5.59 -68.10 -18.49
C GLY A 285 4.38 -68.71 -17.78
N LYS A 286 4.35 -68.80 -16.44
CA LYS A 286 3.25 -69.43 -15.69
C LYS A 286 2.21 -68.44 -15.16
N GLY A 287 2.47 -67.14 -15.20
CA GLY A 287 1.61 -66.13 -14.59
C GLY A 287 1.68 -64.79 -15.30
N GLY A 288 1.02 -63.79 -14.74
CA GLY A 288 1.14 -62.42 -15.21
C GLY A 288 0.64 -61.42 -14.18
N MET A 289 0.62 -60.14 -14.58
CA MET A 289 0.13 -59.04 -13.74
C MET A 289 -0.65 -58.02 -14.57
N VAL A 290 -1.69 -57.44 -13.97
CA VAL A 290 -2.55 -56.38 -14.55
C VAL A 290 -2.64 -55.21 -13.57
N SER A 291 -2.37 -54.01 -14.05
CA SER A 291 -2.65 -52.76 -13.33
C SER A 291 -4.10 -52.36 -13.58
N VAL A 292 -4.85 -52.07 -12.52
CA VAL A 292 -6.26 -51.68 -12.52
C VAL A 292 -6.38 -50.30 -11.88
N ALA A 293 -7.00 -49.35 -12.58
CA ALA A 293 -7.13 -47.96 -12.17
C ALA A 293 -8.32 -47.75 -11.19
N ASP A 294 -8.33 -48.49 -10.09
CA ASP A 294 -9.42 -48.52 -9.12
C ASP A 294 -8.91 -48.73 -7.68
N VAL A 295 -9.78 -48.47 -6.69
CA VAL A 295 -9.46 -48.58 -5.26
C VAL A 295 -9.26 -50.05 -4.85
N ALA A 296 -8.36 -50.31 -3.91
CA ALA A 296 -7.97 -51.67 -3.53
C ALA A 296 -9.15 -52.56 -3.10
N ASP A 297 -10.09 -52.03 -2.32
CA ASP A 297 -11.27 -52.77 -1.85
C ASP A 297 -12.20 -53.19 -3.00
N ALA A 298 -12.43 -52.29 -3.97
CA ALA A 298 -13.26 -52.59 -5.14
C ALA A 298 -12.59 -53.62 -6.05
N VAL A 299 -11.26 -53.55 -6.20
CA VAL A 299 -10.49 -54.57 -6.93
C VAL A 299 -10.53 -55.91 -6.17
N ALA A 300 -10.40 -55.91 -4.84
CA ALA A 300 -10.50 -57.11 -4.01
C ALA A 300 -11.86 -57.80 -4.15
N GLU A 301 -12.95 -57.03 -4.08
CA GLU A 301 -14.31 -57.53 -4.28
C GLU A 301 -14.50 -58.07 -5.71
N ARG A 302 -13.98 -57.35 -6.71
CA ARG A 302 -14.04 -57.79 -8.11
C ARG A 302 -13.33 -59.13 -8.29
N ILE A 303 -12.09 -59.26 -7.81
CA ILE A 303 -11.30 -60.48 -8.04
C ILE A 303 -11.73 -61.67 -7.18
N SER A 304 -12.62 -61.49 -6.19
CA SER A 304 -13.06 -62.57 -5.30
C SER A 304 -13.73 -63.74 -6.05
N ALA A 305 -14.30 -63.47 -7.24
CA ALA A 305 -14.90 -64.48 -8.09
C ALA A 305 -13.90 -65.53 -8.61
N TRP A 306 -12.60 -65.22 -8.64
CA TRP A 306 -11.54 -66.11 -9.13
C TRP A 306 -10.81 -66.89 -8.03
N GLY A 307 -11.11 -66.64 -6.75
CA GLY A 307 -10.46 -67.30 -5.62
C GLY A 307 -8.93 -67.20 -5.67
N ASP A 308 -8.22 -68.30 -5.39
CA ASP A 308 -6.75 -68.32 -5.34
C ASP A 308 -6.05 -68.15 -6.71
N ARG A 309 -6.81 -68.07 -7.82
CA ARG A 309 -6.24 -67.84 -9.17
C ARG A 309 -5.73 -66.41 -9.36
N LEU A 310 -6.30 -65.44 -8.64
CA LEU A 310 -5.91 -64.02 -8.69
C LEU A 310 -5.68 -63.51 -7.26
N ALA A 311 -4.68 -62.67 -7.10
CA ALA A 311 -4.37 -62.02 -5.82
C ALA A 311 -4.04 -60.54 -6.04
N LEU A 312 -4.35 -59.71 -5.05
CA LEU A 312 -3.83 -58.35 -4.97
C LEU A 312 -2.31 -58.40 -4.80
N ALA A 313 -1.59 -57.91 -5.79
CA ALA A 313 -0.14 -57.92 -5.80
C ALA A 313 0.45 -56.68 -5.12
N SER A 314 -0.10 -55.50 -5.44
CA SER A 314 0.34 -54.24 -4.83
C SER A 314 -0.76 -53.18 -4.84
N VAL A 315 -0.70 -52.30 -3.86
CA VAL A 315 -1.51 -51.07 -3.76
C VAL A 315 -0.55 -49.89 -3.80
N ASN A 316 -0.45 -49.25 -4.96
CA ASN A 316 0.59 -48.26 -5.29
C ASN A 316 0.13 -46.80 -5.08
N GLY A 317 -1.17 -46.60 -4.88
CA GLY A 317 -1.83 -45.33 -4.63
C GLY A 317 -3.35 -45.52 -4.62
N PRO A 318 -4.12 -44.45 -4.33
CA PRO A 318 -5.54 -44.54 -4.03
C PRO A 318 -6.37 -45.22 -5.13
N ARG A 319 -5.94 -45.09 -6.39
CA ARG A 319 -6.59 -45.70 -7.56
C ARG A 319 -5.62 -46.48 -8.44
N SER A 320 -4.52 -46.95 -7.87
CA SER A 320 -3.45 -47.64 -8.60
C SER A 320 -3.18 -48.99 -7.95
N THR A 321 -3.92 -50.01 -8.37
CA THR A 321 -3.87 -51.35 -7.79
C THR A 321 -3.37 -52.36 -8.82
N VAL A 322 -2.55 -53.32 -8.41
CA VAL A 322 -2.04 -54.39 -9.30
C VAL A 322 -2.56 -55.73 -8.85
N VAL A 323 -3.06 -56.52 -9.80
CA VAL A 323 -3.50 -57.90 -9.62
C VAL A 323 -2.48 -58.82 -10.28
N SER A 324 -2.15 -59.93 -9.64
CA SER A 324 -1.29 -60.98 -10.18
C SER A 324 -1.98 -62.34 -10.12
N GLY A 325 -1.64 -63.24 -11.04
CA GLY A 325 -2.18 -64.58 -11.00
C GLY A 325 -2.09 -65.33 -12.33
N ASP A 326 -3.03 -66.25 -12.51
CA ASP A 326 -3.16 -67.10 -13.69
C ASP A 326 -3.42 -66.27 -14.97
N PRO A 327 -2.75 -66.55 -16.11
CA PRO A 327 -2.88 -65.74 -17.32
C PRO A 327 -4.31 -65.67 -17.87
N GLU A 328 -5.05 -66.79 -17.87
CA GLU A 328 -6.43 -66.84 -18.37
C GLU A 328 -7.38 -66.04 -17.47
N ALA A 329 -7.23 -66.17 -16.15
CA ALA A 329 -8.02 -65.38 -15.18
C ALA A 329 -7.76 -63.88 -15.32
N LEU A 330 -6.52 -63.47 -15.61
CA LEU A 330 -6.20 -62.06 -15.85
C LEU A 330 -6.79 -61.52 -17.15
N ASP A 331 -6.91 -62.35 -18.18
CA ASP A 331 -7.57 -61.98 -19.44
C ASP A 331 -9.09 -61.83 -19.24
N GLU A 332 -9.70 -62.70 -18.45
CA GLU A 332 -11.10 -62.57 -17.99
C GLU A 332 -11.31 -61.29 -17.17
N LEU A 333 -10.38 -60.96 -16.26
CA LEU A 333 -10.42 -59.73 -15.47
C LEU A 333 -10.33 -58.48 -16.37
N LEU A 334 -9.44 -58.47 -17.37
CA LEU A 334 -9.32 -57.38 -18.33
C LEU A 334 -10.64 -57.15 -19.08
N ALA A 335 -11.27 -58.22 -19.55
CA ALA A 335 -12.57 -58.15 -20.23
C ALA A 335 -13.69 -57.65 -19.29
N ALA A 336 -13.69 -58.08 -18.03
CA ALA A 336 -14.64 -57.62 -17.03
C ALA A 336 -14.46 -56.13 -16.69
N CYS A 337 -13.22 -55.67 -16.56
CA CYS A 337 -12.91 -54.25 -16.36
C CYS A 337 -13.34 -53.41 -17.58
N GLU A 338 -13.10 -53.88 -18.80
CA GLU A 338 -13.53 -53.19 -20.03
C GLU A 338 -15.06 -53.07 -20.10
N ALA A 339 -15.80 -54.14 -19.75
CA ALA A 339 -17.26 -54.12 -19.70
C ALA A 339 -17.83 -53.11 -18.70
N ASP A 340 -17.15 -52.92 -17.57
CA ASP A 340 -17.55 -51.99 -16.50
C ASP A 340 -16.97 -50.58 -16.67
N GLY A 341 -16.21 -50.31 -17.76
CA GLY A 341 -15.57 -49.01 -18.02
C GLY A 341 -14.40 -48.70 -17.09
N VAL A 342 -13.82 -49.69 -16.41
CA VAL A 342 -12.64 -49.56 -15.55
C VAL A 342 -11.37 -49.74 -16.38
N ARG A 343 -10.46 -48.77 -16.31
CA ARG A 343 -9.19 -48.84 -17.05
C ARG A 343 -8.27 -49.89 -16.43
N ALA A 344 -7.86 -50.88 -17.21
CA ALA A 344 -6.90 -51.90 -16.81
C ALA A 344 -5.87 -52.17 -17.92
N ARG A 345 -4.63 -52.48 -17.55
CA ARG A 345 -3.50 -52.70 -18.49
C ARG A 345 -2.60 -53.83 -18.02
N ARG A 346 -2.22 -54.72 -18.94
CA ARG A 346 -1.22 -55.76 -18.69
C ARG A 346 0.15 -55.16 -18.41
N ILE A 347 0.82 -55.65 -17.37
CA ILE A 347 2.22 -55.32 -17.05
C ILE A 347 3.10 -56.35 -17.75
N ASN A 348 4.22 -55.90 -18.34
CA ASN A 348 5.13 -56.76 -19.10
C ASN A 348 5.99 -57.64 -18.16
N VAL A 349 5.35 -58.64 -17.55
CA VAL A 349 5.92 -59.65 -16.65
C VAL A 349 5.20 -60.97 -16.92
N ASP A 350 5.94 -62.07 -16.98
CA ASP A 350 5.47 -63.41 -17.35
C ASP A 350 5.36 -64.38 -16.16
N TYR A 351 5.41 -63.85 -14.93
CA TYR A 351 5.21 -64.56 -13.67
C TYR A 351 4.30 -63.75 -12.74
N ALA A 352 3.65 -64.41 -11.78
CA ALA A 352 2.76 -63.77 -10.80
C ALA A 352 3.41 -63.66 -9.41
N SER A 353 4.28 -62.66 -9.20
CA SER A 353 4.77 -62.31 -7.85
C SER A 353 3.64 -61.78 -6.97
N HIS A 354 3.77 -61.92 -5.65
CA HIS A 354 2.76 -61.50 -4.65
C HIS A 354 1.45 -62.29 -4.74
N SER A 355 1.54 -63.56 -5.15
CA SER A 355 0.42 -64.51 -5.23
C SER A 355 0.83 -65.90 -4.73
N ALA A 356 -0.13 -66.83 -4.61
CA ALA A 356 0.14 -68.22 -4.22
C ALA A 356 1.14 -68.93 -5.16
N GLN A 357 1.33 -68.46 -6.40
CA GLN A 357 2.25 -69.07 -7.36
C GLN A 357 3.70 -69.14 -6.86
N VAL A 358 4.15 -68.15 -6.07
CA VAL A 358 5.51 -68.08 -5.55
C VAL A 358 5.77 -69.07 -4.40
N GLU A 359 4.74 -69.70 -3.84
CA GLU A 359 4.89 -70.74 -2.80
C GLU A 359 5.68 -71.95 -3.31
N SER A 360 5.61 -72.22 -4.62
CA SER A 360 6.38 -73.31 -5.26
C SER A 360 7.89 -73.13 -5.22
N ILE A 361 8.38 -71.91 -5.02
CA ILE A 361 9.82 -71.59 -4.92
C ILE A 361 10.23 -71.18 -3.49
N ARG A 362 9.35 -71.35 -2.49
CA ARG A 362 9.61 -70.94 -1.09
C ARG A 362 10.91 -71.50 -0.53
N ASP A 363 11.03 -72.83 -0.53
CA ASP A 363 12.17 -73.52 0.07
C ASP A 363 13.47 -73.24 -0.70
N GLU A 364 13.37 -73.02 -2.03
CA GLU A 364 14.50 -72.62 -2.86
C GLU A 364 14.99 -71.22 -2.50
N VAL A 365 14.09 -70.23 -2.37
CA VAL A 365 14.45 -68.86 -1.96
C VAL A 365 15.08 -68.86 -0.57
N ILE A 366 14.47 -69.51 0.43
CA ILE A 366 15.00 -69.55 1.79
C ILE A 366 16.37 -70.24 1.82
N GLY A 367 16.52 -71.35 1.11
CA GLY A 367 17.79 -72.07 1.00
C GLY A 367 18.90 -71.23 0.36
N LEU A 368 18.60 -70.54 -0.74
CA LEU A 368 19.57 -69.68 -1.45
C LEU A 368 20.01 -68.48 -0.60
N LEU A 369 19.12 -67.94 0.22
CA LEU A 369 19.39 -66.77 1.06
C LEU A 369 19.92 -67.12 2.46
N THR A 370 20.15 -68.39 2.75
CA THR A 370 20.76 -68.81 4.02
C THR A 370 22.13 -68.15 4.21
N GLY A 371 22.36 -67.60 5.41
CA GLY A 371 23.63 -66.97 5.80
C GLY A 371 23.80 -65.49 5.45
N ILE A 372 22.72 -64.80 5.07
CA ILE A 372 22.71 -63.33 5.13
C ILE A 372 22.69 -62.86 6.59
N GLU A 373 23.25 -61.69 6.87
CA GLU A 373 23.34 -61.12 8.23
C GLU A 373 22.65 -59.74 8.30
N PRO A 374 21.32 -59.70 8.51
CA PRO A 374 20.59 -58.46 8.71
C PRO A 374 21.04 -57.70 9.95
N ARG A 375 20.96 -56.37 9.90
CA ARG A 375 21.44 -55.46 10.93
C ARG A 375 20.41 -54.39 11.19
N THR A 376 20.51 -53.74 12.35
CA THR A 376 19.74 -52.53 12.62
C THR A 376 20.06 -51.45 11.58
N ALA A 377 19.02 -50.88 11.00
CA ALA A 377 19.09 -49.87 9.95
C ALA A 377 19.64 -48.55 10.51
N GLU A 378 20.61 -47.95 9.82
CA GLU A 378 21.13 -46.61 10.11
C GLU A 378 20.18 -45.50 9.65
N VAL A 379 19.42 -45.77 8.58
CA VAL A 379 18.34 -44.91 8.09
C VAL A 379 17.01 -45.63 8.35
N PRO A 380 15.99 -44.97 8.92
CA PRO A 380 14.68 -45.57 9.17
C PRO A 380 14.11 -46.27 7.93
N PHE A 381 13.76 -47.55 8.07
CA PHE A 381 13.24 -48.40 7.01
C PHE A 381 11.74 -48.63 7.23
N PHE A 382 10.92 -48.29 6.24
CA PHE A 382 9.50 -48.60 6.27
C PHE A 382 9.21 -49.84 5.41
N SER A 383 8.68 -50.90 6.03
CA SER A 383 8.36 -52.14 5.33
C SER A 383 6.99 -52.07 4.67
N THR A 384 6.94 -52.31 3.37
CA THR A 384 5.68 -52.46 2.62
C THR A 384 5.10 -53.88 2.73
N VAL A 385 5.80 -54.79 3.40
CA VAL A 385 5.32 -56.13 3.74
C VAL A 385 4.42 -56.07 4.97
N THR A 386 4.90 -55.46 6.05
CA THR A 386 4.14 -55.32 7.31
C THR A 386 3.23 -54.10 7.31
N GLY A 387 3.62 -53.04 6.61
CA GLY A 387 2.96 -51.74 6.69
C GLY A 387 3.38 -50.94 7.93
N GLU A 388 4.55 -51.24 8.50
CA GLU A 388 5.08 -50.64 9.72
C GLU A 388 6.58 -50.32 9.58
N TRP A 389 7.11 -49.54 10.53
CA TRP A 389 8.55 -49.31 10.66
C TRP A 389 9.27 -50.60 11.07
N ALA A 390 10.37 -50.93 10.39
CA ALA A 390 11.20 -52.10 10.69
C ALA A 390 12.55 -51.68 11.28
N ASP A 391 13.07 -52.46 12.24
CA ASP A 391 14.40 -52.23 12.82
C ASP A 391 15.50 -52.59 11.81
N GLY A 392 15.24 -53.56 10.94
CA GLY A 392 16.16 -54.04 9.90
C GLY A 392 16.82 -55.36 10.27
N SER A 393 16.90 -55.69 11.57
CA SER A 393 17.42 -56.96 12.05
C SER A 393 16.50 -58.15 11.71
N GLU A 394 15.22 -57.90 11.41
CA GLU A 394 14.25 -58.91 10.96
C GLU A 394 14.32 -59.23 9.44
N LEU A 395 15.17 -58.57 8.65
CA LEU A 395 15.21 -58.72 7.17
C LEU A 395 15.94 -59.99 6.70
N ASP A 396 15.61 -61.13 7.30
CA ASP A 396 16.21 -62.44 7.04
C ASP A 396 15.66 -63.11 5.77
N ALA A 397 16.08 -64.36 5.52
CA ALA A 397 15.65 -65.12 4.35
C ALA A 397 14.12 -65.33 4.28
N GLU A 398 13.46 -65.46 5.43
CA GLU A 398 12.00 -65.62 5.52
C GLU A 398 11.31 -64.29 5.18
N TYR A 399 11.87 -63.15 5.62
CA TYR A 399 11.38 -61.83 5.22
C TYR A 399 11.40 -61.67 3.70
N TRP A 400 12.51 -62.01 3.02
CA TRP A 400 12.61 -61.82 1.56
C TRP A 400 11.72 -62.77 0.74
N TYR A 401 11.43 -63.96 1.27
CA TYR A 401 10.36 -64.81 0.74
C TYR A 401 8.98 -64.16 0.95
N THR A 402 8.71 -63.68 2.17
CA THR A 402 7.43 -63.02 2.50
C THR A 402 7.20 -61.80 1.63
N ASN A 403 8.23 -60.94 1.44
CA ASN A 403 8.21 -59.81 0.51
C ASN A 403 7.84 -60.21 -0.93
N LEU A 404 8.26 -61.40 -1.39
CA LEU A 404 7.88 -61.94 -2.71
C LEU A 404 6.45 -62.50 -2.74
N ARG A 405 5.92 -62.93 -1.59
CA ARG A 405 4.65 -63.65 -1.47
C ARG A 405 3.45 -62.76 -1.16
N THR A 406 3.62 -61.77 -0.30
CA THR A 406 2.52 -60.96 0.21
C THR A 406 2.28 -59.73 -0.65
N THR A 407 1.07 -59.17 -0.55
CA THR A 407 0.71 -57.89 -1.18
C THR A 407 1.64 -56.77 -0.70
N VAL A 408 2.08 -55.92 -1.64
CA VAL A 408 2.90 -54.75 -1.35
C VAL A 408 1.99 -53.59 -0.92
N ARG A 409 2.09 -53.20 0.34
CA ARG A 409 1.32 -52.10 0.98
C ARG A 409 2.02 -50.76 0.80
N PHE A 410 2.22 -50.35 -0.45
CA PHE A 410 3.04 -49.16 -0.76
C PHE A 410 2.31 -47.84 -0.42
N GLU A 411 1.02 -47.71 -0.75
CA GLU A 411 0.21 -46.54 -0.37
C GLU A 411 0.20 -46.31 1.14
N ASP A 412 0.01 -47.38 1.94
CA ASP A 412 0.04 -47.32 3.41
C ASP A 412 1.37 -46.75 3.92
N GLY A 413 2.48 -47.12 3.28
CA GLY A 413 3.81 -46.58 3.59
C GLY A 413 3.94 -45.10 3.28
N VAL A 414 3.47 -44.65 2.11
CA VAL A 414 3.47 -43.23 1.76
C VAL A 414 2.60 -42.42 2.74
N ARG A 415 1.39 -42.89 3.06
CA ARG A 415 0.49 -42.24 4.04
C ARG A 415 1.12 -42.16 5.43
N SER A 416 1.77 -43.23 5.89
CA SER A 416 2.42 -43.27 7.20
C SER A 416 3.62 -42.33 7.29
N LEU A 417 4.40 -42.21 6.21
CA LEU A 417 5.51 -41.27 6.11
C LEU A 417 5.03 -39.82 6.08
N LEU A 418 3.95 -39.53 5.33
CA LEU A 418 3.31 -38.21 5.34
C LEU A 418 2.80 -37.84 6.76
N ALA A 419 2.13 -38.77 7.44
CA ALA A 419 1.68 -38.59 8.82
C ALA A 419 2.84 -38.36 9.81
N SER A 420 4.02 -38.90 9.51
CA SER A 420 5.25 -38.74 10.31
C SER A 420 6.05 -37.48 9.96
N GLY A 421 5.53 -36.62 9.08
CA GLY A 421 6.13 -35.32 8.73
C GLY A 421 7.13 -35.37 7.56
N HIS A 422 7.14 -36.42 6.74
CA HIS A 422 7.99 -36.49 5.55
C HIS A 422 7.30 -35.83 4.35
N GLY A 423 7.95 -34.85 3.71
CA GLY A 423 7.36 -34.06 2.63
C GLY A 423 8.09 -34.13 1.28
N LEU A 424 9.21 -34.84 1.16
CA LEU A 424 9.95 -34.94 -0.10
C LEU A 424 10.21 -36.40 -0.43
N PHE A 425 9.58 -36.92 -1.48
CA PHE A 425 9.74 -38.30 -1.92
C PHE A 425 10.60 -38.32 -3.19
N VAL A 426 11.82 -38.85 -3.10
CA VAL A 426 12.77 -38.92 -4.21
C VAL A 426 12.81 -40.36 -4.72
N GLU A 427 12.28 -40.60 -5.91
CA GLU A 427 12.40 -41.89 -6.59
C GLU A 427 13.82 -42.04 -7.16
N ALA A 428 14.64 -42.86 -6.49
CA ALA A 428 16.04 -43.11 -6.84
C ALA A 428 16.14 -44.21 -7.90
N SER A 429 15.63 -43.95 -9.11
CA SER A 429 15.48 -44.95 -10.17
C SER A 429 15.94 -44.47 -11.55
N ALA A 430 16.08 -45.43 -12.48
CA ALA A 430 16.44 -45.17 -13.88
C ALA A 430 15.32 -44.48 -14.69
N HIS A 431 14.08 -44.55 -14.21
CA HIS A 431 12.90 -43.91 -14.81
C HIS A 431 11.76 -43.90 -13.77
N PRO A 432 11.00 -42.80 -13.64
CA PRO A 432 9.88 -42.75 -12.70
C PRO A 432 8.79 -43.75 -13.04
N VAL A 433 8.42 -44.58 -12.08
CA VAL A 433 7.30 -45.53 -12.21
C VAL A 433 6.32 -45.46 -11.04
N LEU A 434 6.73 -44.93 -9.88
CA LEU A 434 5.89 -44.78 -8.70
C LEU A 434 5.49 -43.33 -8.44
N THR A 435 6.15 -42.35 -9.06
CA THR A 435 5.88 -40.92 -8.85
C THR A 435 4.39 -40.58 -8.94
N ILE A 436 3.66 -41.07 -9.96
CA ILE A 436 2.23 -40.82 -10.10
C ILE A 436 1.45 -41.34 -8.89
N GLY A 437 1.66 -42.60 -8.48
CA GLY A 437 0.96 -43.19 -7.33
C GLY A 437 1.30 -42.49 -6.01
N VAL A 438 2.56 -42.08 -5.84
CA VAL A 438 2.98 -41.27 -4.68
C VAL A 438 2.28 -39.91 -4.69
N GLN A 439 2.21 -39.22 -5.83
CA GLN A 439 1.55 -37.91 -5.94
C GLN A 439 0.04 -38.03 -5.70
N GLU A 440 -0.63 -39.03 -6.28
CA GLU A 440 -2.05 -39.28 -6.00
C GLU A 440 -2.31 -39.55 -4.51
N THR A 441 -1.38 -40.25 -3.83
CA THR A 441 -1.47 -40.48 -2.39
C THR A 441 -1.28 -39.19 -1.60
N ILE A 442 -0.32 -38.35 -1.99
CA ILE A 442 -0.10 -37.01 -1.39
C ILE A 442 -1.37 -36.16 -1.54
N ASP A 443 -1.93 -36.08 -2.74
CA ASP A 443 -3.10 -35.27 -3.05
C ASP A 443 -4.35 -35.76 -2.28
N ALA A 444 -4.44 -37.05 -1.97
CA ALA A 444 -5.53 -37.68 -1.24
C ALA A 444 -5.28 -37.83 0.28
N ALA A 445 -4.21 -37.27 0.84
CA ALA A 445 -3.88 -37.41 2.25
C ALA A 445 -4.25 -36.17 3.07
N ASP A 446 -5.05 -36.34 4.13
CA ASP A 446 -5.37 -35.30 5.11
C ASP A 446 -4.26 -35.15 6.19
N ALA A 447 -3.00 -35.17 5.77
CA ALA A 447 -1.84 -35.02 6.67
C ALA A 447 -1.25 -33.60 6.58
N PRO A 448 -0.78 -32.99 7.68
CA PRO A 448 -0.18 -31.65 7.64
C PRO A 448 0.98 -31.51 6.64
N ALA A 449 1.78 -32.57 6.46
CA ALA A 449 2.88 -32.57 5.49
C ALA A 449 2.39 -32.62 4.02
N ALA A 450 1.19 -33.12 3.75
CA ALA A 450 0.67 -33.33 2.40
C ALA A 450 0.52 -32.03 1.61
N ALA A 451 0.13 -30.93 2.28
CA ALA A 451 -0.05 -29.61 1.65
C ALA A 451 1.21 -29.05 0.96
N SER A 452 2.39 -29.52 1.35
CA SER A 452 3.69 -29.10 0.78
C SER A 452 4.50 -30.27 0.23
N ALA A 453 3.95 -31.48 0.28
CA ALA A 453 4.67 -32.68 -0.12
C ALA A 453 4.78 -32.79 -1.64
N VAL A 454 5.87 -33.40 -2.10
CA VAL A 454 6.12 -33.59 -3.53
C VAL A 454 6.86 -34.88 -3.79
N THR A 455 6.63 -35.44 -4.97
CA THR A 455 7.41 -36.53 -5.54
C THR A 455 8.37 -36.03 -6.61
N LEU A 456 9.59 -36.56 -6.65
CA LEU A 456 10.61 -36.24 -7.64
C LEU A 456 11.21 -37.51 -8.23
N ALA A 457 11.57 -37.46 -9.51
CA ALA A 457 12.24 -38.53 -10.22
C ALA A 457 13.74 -38.23 -10.35
N THR A 458 14.60 -39.23 -10.21
CA THR A 458 16.05 -39.04 -10.38
C THR A 458 16.47 -39.00 -11.85
N LEU A 459 16.18 -40.06 -12.61
CA LEU A 459 16.47 -40.15 -14.05
C LEU A 459 15.18 -40.32 -14.85
N ARG A 460 15.28 -40.15 -16.17
CA ARG A 460 14.21 -40.46 -17.12
C ARG A 460 14.75 -41.33 -18.25
N ARG A 461 13.83 -41.93 -19.01
CA ARG A 461 14.19 -42.77 -20.15
C ARG A 461 14.87 -41.87 -21.18
N ASP A 462 15.97 -42.34 -21.77
CA ASP A 462 16.80 -41.60 -22.72
C ASP A 462 17.52 -40.37 -22.12
N GLU A 463 17.43 -40.15 -20.80
CA GLU A 463 18.04 -39.04 -20.07
C GLU A 463 18.83 -39.57 -18.84
N GLY A 464 19.84 -40.41 -19.10
CA GLY A 464 20.62 -41.13 -18.08
C GLY A 464 21.89 -40.42 -17.61
N GLY A 465 22.05 -39.13 -17.92
CA GLY A 465 23.27 -38.36 -17.77
C GLY A 465 23.28 -37.32 -16.64
N PRO A 466 24.40 -36.60 -16.47
CA PRO A 466 24.57 -35.58 -15.44
C PRO A 466 23.56 -34.43 -15.57
N GLN A 467 23.13 -34.06 -16.78
CA GLN A 467 22.15 -32.99 -16.98
C GLN A 467 20.83 -33.30 -16.25
N ARG A 468 20.24 -34.48 -16.48
CA ARG A 468 18.97 -34.86 -15.84
C ARG A 468 19.10 -35.02 -14.33
N PHE A 469 20.21 -35.61 -13.86
CA PHE A 469 20.46 -35.73 -12.43
C PHE A 469 20.59 -34.36 -11.76
N LEU A 470 21.36 -33.43 -12.35
CA LEU A 470 21.51 -32.07 -11.82
C LEU A 470 20.20 -31.28 -11.86
N THR A 471 19.36 -31.48 -12.87
CA THR A 471 18.00 -30.93 -12.89
C THR A 471 17.17 -31.47 -11.73
N SER A 472 17.21 -32.77 -11.47
CA SER A 472 16.51 -33.36 -10.32
C SER A 472 17.09 -32.89 -8.97
N LEU A 473 18.40 -32.72 -8.87
CA LEU A 473 19.07 -32.16 -7.68
C LEU A 473 18.63 -30.71 -7.43
N ALA A 474 18.55 -29.91 -8.48
CA ALA A 474 18.02 -28.55 -8.43
C ALA A 474 16.54 -28.56 -8.04
N GLU A 475 15.72 -29.45 -8.60
CA GLU A 475 14.31 -29.63 -8.23
C GLU A 475 14.18 -29.93 -6.72
N ALA A 476 14.96 -30.89 -6.19
CA ALA A 476 14.96 -31.22 -4.77
C ALA A 476 15.34 -30.01 -3.90
N TRP A 477 16.37 -29.27 -4.30
CA TRP A 477 16.76 -28.06 -3.58
C TRP A 477 15.66 -26.99 -3.57
N THR A 478 14.94 -26.78 -4.68
CA THR A 478 13.83 -25.81 -4.69
C THR A 478 12.71 -26.19 -3.72
N ARG A 479 12.55 -27.48 -3.42
CA ARG A 479 11.55 -28.03 -2.49
C ARG A 479 11.99 -28.04 -1.02
N GLY A 480 13.24 -27.66 -0.76
CA GLY A 480 13.78 -27.51 0.61
C GLY A 480 14.96 -28.43 0.92
N ALA A 481 15.32 -29.36 0.03
CA ALA A 481 16.43 -30.27 0.28
C ALA A 481 17.75 -29.51 0.49
N THR A 482 18.57 -30.01 1.41
CA THR A 482 19.93 -29.50 1.62
C THR A 482 20.87 -30.13 0.60
N VAL A 483 21.60 -29.29 -0.14
CA VAL A 483 22.55 -29.71 -1.17
C VAL A 483 23.95 -29.17 -0.84
N ALA A 484 24.95 -30.04 -0.92
CA ALA A 484 26.36 -29.71 -0.78
C ALA A 484 26.91 -29.15 -2.11
N TRP A 485 26.45 -27.97 -2.52
CA TRP A 485 26.77 -27.37 -3.82
C TRP A 485 28.25 -27.34 -4.24
N PRO A 486 29.24 -27.17 -3.34
CA PRO A 486 30.65 -27.23 -3.74
C PRO A 486 31.05 -28.54 -4.44
N THR A 487 30.32 -29.64 -4.23
CA THR A 487 30.60 -30.94 -4.88
C THR A 487 30.08 -31.02 -6.32
N VAL A 488 29.31 -30.02 -6.78
CA VAL A 488 28.71 -29.97 -8.12
C VAL A 488 29.62 -29.26 -9.13
N PHE A 489 30.42 -28.30 -8.68
CA PHE A 489 31.23 -27.45 -9.56
C PHE A 489 32.66 -27.99 -9.71
N PRO A 490 33.28 -27.83 -10.89
CA PRO A 490 34.64 -28.32 -11.14
C PRO A 490 35.68 -27.59 -10.28
N GLU A 491 36.77 -28.29 -9.98
CA GLU A 491 37.95 -27.68 -9.34
C GLU A 491 38.51 -26.56 -10.24
N GLY A 492 38.56 -25.34 -9.72
CA GLY A 492 38.99 -24.14 -10.46
C GLY A 492 37.89 -23.11 -10.73
N ALA A 493 36.63 -23.40 -10.42
CA ALA A 493 35.57 -22.38 -10.43
C ALA A 493 35.91 -21.26 -9.43
N GLN A 494 35.85 -20.00 -9.89
CA GLN A 494 36.23 -18.83 -9.09
C GLN A 494 35.00 -18.03 -8.66
N ARG A 495 35.15 -17.27 -7.59
CA ARG A 495 34.13 -16.29 -7.18
C ARG A 495 34.17 -15.11 -8.15
N VAL A 496 33.05 -14.84 -8.80
CA VAL A 496 32.84 -13.67 -9.66
C VAL A 496 31.87 -12.71 -8.99
N ASP A 497 32.01 -11.42 -9.30
CA ASP A 497 31.02 -10.43 -8.90
C ASP A 497 29.69 -10.76 -9.58
N LEU A 498 28.62 -10.68 -8.79
CA LEU A 498 27.26 -10.95 -9.24
C LEU A 498 26.36 -9.83 -8.69
N PRO A 499 25.19 -9.58 -9.29
CA PRO A 499 24.23 -8.62 -8.76
C PRO A 499 23.89 -8.91 -7.28
N THR A 500 23.67 -7.84 -6.52
CA THR A 500 23.18 -7.95 -5.14
C THR A 500 21.71 -8.37 -5.13
N TYR A 501 21.20 -8.70 -3.95
CA TYR A 501 19.81 -9.15 -3.76
C TYR A 501 18.81 -8.13 -4.33
N ALA A 502 17.81 -8.63 -5.06
CA ALA A 502 16.65 -7.87 -5.54
C ALA A 502 15.69 -7.57 -4.38
N PHE A 503 16.06 -6.59 -3.55
CA PHE A 503 15.19 -6.10 -2.49
C PHE A 503 13.89 -5.61 -3.10
N GLN A 504 12.79 -6.18 -2.63
CA GLN A 504 11.45 -5.67 -2.88
C GLN A 504 11.26 -4.47 -1.96
N HIS A 505 11.96 -3.38 -2.31
CA HIS A 505 11.93 -2.16 -1.53
C HIS A 505 10.48 -1.73 -1.41
N ARG A 506 10.02 -1.74 -0.17
CA ARG A 506 8.90 -0.91 0.22
C ARG A 506 9.54 0.31 0.87
N PRO A 507 8.99 1.51 0.69
CA PRO A 507 9.37 2.62 1.52
C PRO A 507 9.12 2.22 2.98
N TYR A 508 10.20 1.94 3.71
CA TYR A 508 10.18 1.73 5.16
C TYR A 508 10.70 3.02 5.77
N TRP A 509 9.78 3.95 5.94
CA TRP A 509 10.01 5.15 6.70
C TRP A 509 9.39 4.94 8.08
N LEU A 510 10.02 5.47 9.13
CA LEU A 510 9.36 5.54 10.43
C LEU A 510 8.35 6.67 10.35
N ASP A 511 7.13 6.31 9.98
CA ASP A 511 5.96 7.11 10.32
C ASP A 511 6.03 7.34 11.85
N ALA A 512 5.83 8.57 12.32
CA ALA A 512 5.67 8.79 13.76
C ALA A 512 4.61 7.80 14.25
N ALA A 513 5.01 6.82 15.06
CA ALA A 513 4.31 5.54 15.11
C ALA A 513 2.80 5.70 15.30
N PRO A 514 1.96 5.05 14.47
CA PRO A 514 0.59 4.73 14.87
C PRO A 514 0.65 4.06 16.23
N ALA A 515 -0.09 4.58 17.21
CA ALA A 515 -0.62 3.70 18.23
C ALA A 515 -1.44 2.64 17.49
N ASP A 516 -0.90 1.42 17.41
CA ASP A 516 -1.46 0.31 16.65
C ASP A 516 -2.93 0.05 17.08
N PRO A 517 -3.93 0.15 16.18
CA PRO A 517 -5.33 -0.17 16.49
C PRO A 517 -5.64 -1.69 16.50
N ALA A 518 -4.68 -2.54 16.10
CA ALA A 518 -4.88 -3.99 15.93
C ALA A 518 -3.85 -4.90 16.63
N ALA A 519 -2.74 -4.36 17.15
CA ALA A 519 -2.49 -4.68 18.55
C ALA A 519 -3.80 -4.32 19.26
N PRO A 520 -4.31 -5.12 20.20
CA PRO A 520 -5.18 -4.50 21.17
C PRO A 520 -4.40 -3.28 21.73
N ALA A 521 -4.97 -2.52 22.66
CA ALA A 521 -4.07 -2.00 23.68
C ALA A 521 -3.08 -3.14 24.14
N PRO A 522 -2.14 -2.97 25.07
CA PRO A 522 -2.09 -4.03 26.06
C PRO A 522 -3.55 -4.30 26.39
N ALA A 523 -4.09 -5.42 25.88
CA ALA A 523 -5.43 -5.81 26.18
C ALA A 523 -5.44 -5.66 27.70
N ALA A 524 -6.48 -5.03 28.25
CA ALA A 524 -6.71 -5.06 29.68
C ALA A 524 -6.95 -6.54 30.04
N HIS A 525 -5.87 -7.31 29.98
CA HIS A 525 -5.72 -8.51 29.16
C HIS A 525 -6.79 -8.70 28.06
N GLY A 526 -6.84 -9.84 27.39
CA GLY A 526 -8.17 -10.43 27.37
C GLY A 526 -8.44 -10.55 28.85
N GLY A 527 -9.20 -9.61 29.41
CA GLY A 527 -9.80 -9.87 30.68
C GLY A 527 -10.71 -11.05 30.41
N ASP A 528 -10.12 -12.24 30.51
CA ASP A 528 -10.60 -13.27 31.41
C ASP A 528 -11.54 -12.55 32.37
N GLU A 529 -12.84 -12.81 32.33
CA GLU A 529 -13.87 -11.98 33.01
C GLU A 529 -13.40 -11.52 34.41
N THR A 530 -12.57 -12.35 35.06
CA THR A 530 -11.52 -12.07 36.02
C THR A 530 -10.85 -10.66 36.04
N ASP A 531 -10.13 -10.17 35.03
CA ASP A 531 -9.45 -8.85 35.05
C ASP A 531 -10.46 -7.70 35.01
N ALA A 532 -11.53 -7.84 34.23
CA ALA A 532 -12.60 -6.83 34.18
C ALA A 532 -13.31 -6.74 35.53
N ALA A 533 -13.61 -7.89 36.16
CA ALA A 533 -14.16 -7.98 37.50
C ALA A 533 -13.21 -7.44 38.58
N PHE A 534 -11.90 -7.72 38.46
CA PHE A 534 -10.86 -7.20 39.36
C PHE A 534 -10.84 -5.67 39.32
N TRP A 535 -10.78 -5.12 38.13
CA TRP A 535 -10.71 -3.68 37.95
C TRP A 535 -12.01 -2.95 38.29
N ALA A 536 -13.18 -3.60 38.10
CA ALA A 536 -14.46 -3.08 38.56
C ALA A 536 -14.53 -3.06 40.10
N ALA A 537 -14.00 -4.08 40.77
CA ALA A 537 -13.87 -4.14 42.23
C ALA A 537 -12.91 -3.07 42.78
N VAL A 538 -11.81 -2.79 42.07
CA VAL A 538 -10.88 -1.70 42.42
C VAL A 538 -11.54 -0.32 42.27
N ASP A 539 -12.28 -0.08 41.18
CA ASP A 539 -12.95 1.19 40.93
C ASP A 539 -14.13 1.43 41.92
N SER A 540 -14.85 0.37 42.33
CA SER A 540 -15.97 0.46 43.28
C SER A 540 -15.54 0.45 44.75
N GLY A 541 -14.31 0.01 45.03
CA GLY A 541 -13.83 -0.25 46.39
C GLY A 541 -14.43 -1.52 47.03
N ASP A 542 -15.15 -2.34 46.26
CA ASP A 542 -15.79 -3.57 46.73
C ASP A 542 -15.02 -4.81 46.27
N LEU A 543 -14.33 -5.47 47.21
CA LEU A 543 -13.56 -6.70 46.99
C LEU A 543 -14.39 -7.98 47.06
N ALA A 544 -15.67 -7.92 47.43
CA ALA A 544 -16.52 -9.10 47.56
C ALA A 544 -16.58 -9.97 46.28
N PRO A 545 -16.63 -9.40 45.05
CA PRO A 545 -16.60 -10.17 43.81
C PRO A 545 -15.30 -10.96 43.58
N LEU A 546 -14.19 -10.57 44.25
CA LEU A 546 -12.88 -11.22 44.15
C LEU A 546 -12.64 -12.29 45.23
N GLY A 547 -13.62 -12.54 46.09
CA GLY A 547 -13.50 -13.52 47.18
C GLY A 547 -12.51 -13.10 48.29
N VAL A 548 -12.14 -11.83 48.36
CA VAL A 548 -11.23 -11.27 49.37
C VAL A 548 -12.06 -10.62 50.48
N GLY A 549 -11.87 -11.09 51.72
CA GLY A 549 -12.55 -10.51 52.89
C GLY A 549 -12.05 -9.11 53.22
N ALA A 550 -12.95 -8.23 53.69
CA ALA A 550 -12.66 -6.83 54.02
C ALA A 550 -11.55 -6.62 55.07
N ASP A 551 -11.20 -7.68 55.80
CA ASP A 551 -10.18 -7.66 56.87
C ASP A 551 -8.74 -7.91 56.35
N GLN A 552 -8.54 -8.06 55.04
CA GLN A 552 -7.23 -8.27 54.43
C GLN A 552 -6.54 -6.94 54.01
N PRO A 553 -5.18 -6.87 54.03
CA PRO A 553 -4.42 -5.62 53.80
C PRO A 553 -4.66 -4.95 52.44
N LEU A 554 -5.25 -5.67 51.48
CA LEU A 554 -5.53 -5.16 50.14
C LEU A 554 -6.54 -4.00 50.16
N GLY A 555 -7.45 -3.96 51.13
CA GLY A 555 -8.43 -2.88 51.29
C GLY A 555 -7.82 -1.49 51.50
N GLU A 556 -6.65 -1.41 52.15
CA GLU A 556 -5.94 -0.14 52.40
C GLU A 556 -5.26 0.41 51.14
N ALA A 557 -4.93 -0.45 50.16
CA ALA A 557 -4.27 -0.05 48.91
C ALA A 557 -5.25 0.36 47.80
N LEU A 558 -6.54 0.04 47.92
CA LEU A 558 -7.56 0.29 46.88
C LEU A 558 -7.68 1.76 46.47
N PRO A 559 -7.74 2.74 47.39
CA PRO A 559 -7.85 4.14 46.99
C PRO A 559 -6.64 4.60 46.18
N ALA A 560 -5.44 4.11 46.51
CA ALA A 560 -4.21 4.42 45.78
C ALA A 560 -4.18 3.78 44.39
N LEU A 561 -4.65 2.53 44.26
CA LEU A 561 -4.76 1.83 42.97
C LEU A 561 -5.83 2.46 42.06
N ALA A 562 -6.98 2.82 42.62
CA ALA A 562 -8.04 3.51 41.89
C ALA A 562 -7.60 4.91 41.44
N ALA A 563 -6.91 5.66 42.30
CA ALA A 563 -6.31 6.95 41.94
C ALA A 563 -5.25 6.79 40.84
N TRP A 564 -4.31 5.85 40.99
CA TRP A 564 -3.30 5.55 39.98
C TRP A 564 -3.91 5.21 38.62
N ARG A 565 -4.95 4.35 38.60
CA ARG A 565 -5.63 3.95 37.37
C ARG A 565 -6.38 5.10 36.74
N ARG A 566 -7.04 5.94 37.53
CA ARG A 566 -7.70 7.17 37.05
C ARG A 566 -6.68 8.09 36.40
N THR A 567 -5.58 8.40 37.07
CA THR A 567 -4.49 9.23 36.52
C THR A 567 -3.92 8.63 35.23
N ARG A 568 -3.74 7.31 35.16
CA ARG A 568 -3.30 6.63 33.93
C ARG A 568 -4.31 6.75 32.78
N ARG A 569 -5.61 6.63 33.05
CA ARG A 569 -6.68 6.82 32.05
C ARG A 569 -6.78 8.26 31.56
N GLU A 570 -6.74 9.23 32.48
CA GLU A 570 -6.77 10.66 32.15
C GLU A 570 -5.57 11.03 31.27
N LYS A 571 -4.37 10.58 31.66
CA LYS A 571 -3.13 10.78 30.89
C LYS A 571 -3.24 10.15 29.50
N SER A 572 -3.72 8.91 29.41
CA SER A 572 -3.92 8.23 28.12
C SER A 572 -4.93 8.94 27.23
N ALA A 573 -6.02 9.48 27.81
CA ALA A 573 -7.01 10.25 27.06
C ALA A 573 -6.42 11.55 26.53
N ILE A 574 -5.72 12.31 27.38
CA ILE A 574 -5.07 13.56 26.98
C ILE A 574 -4.00 13.30 25.91
N ASP A 575 -3.15 12.29 26.10
CA ASP A 575 -2.12 11.89 25.11
C ASP A 575 -2.75 11.58 23.74
N SER A 576 -3.96 11.02 23.71
CA SER A 576 -4.71 10.77 22.48
C SER A 576 -5.32 12.02 21.82
N TRP A 577 -5.27 13.17 22.48
CA TRP A 577 -5.73 14.46 21.94
C TRP A 577 -4.59 15.38 21.52
N ARG A 578 -3.35 15.01 21.85
CA ARG A 578 -2.17 15.87 21.63
C ARG A 578 -1.58 15.70 20.24
N TYR A 579 -1.39 16.83 19.57
CA TYR A 579 -0.70 16.97 18.32
C TYR A 579 0.26 18.16 18.36
N ARG A 580 1.14 18.25 17.37
CA ARG A 580 1.95 19.44 17.12
C ARG A 580 2.21 19.61 15.64
N THR A 581 2.49 20.84 15.23
CA THR A 581 2.99 21.12 13.87
C THR A 581 4.48 20.81 13.79
N VAL A 582 4.90 20.20 12.68
CA VAL A 582 6.31 19.99 12.30
C VAL A 582 6.53 20.43 10.86
N TRP A 583 7.78 20.67 10.51
CA TRP A 583 8.20 21.06 9.17
C TRP A 583 9.12 19.99 8.58
N THR A 584 8.77 19.46 7.41
CA THR A 584 9.52 18.41 6.71
C THR A 584 10.10 18.91 5.40
N VAL A 585 11.27 18.41 5.01
CA VAL A 585 11.91 18.81 3.74
C VAL A 585 11.09 18.28 2.57
N ALA A 586 10.82 19.14 1.59
CA ALA A 586 10.20 18.79 0.33
C ALA A 586 11.15 19.03 -0.86
N GLU A 587 11.04 18.17 -1.86
CA GLU A 587 11.70 18.37 -3.15
C GLU A 587 10.86 19.33 -4.01
N THR A 588 11.53 20.17 -4.78
CA THR A 588 10.88 21.10 -5.71
C THR A 588 11.31 20.78 -7.12
N ALA A 589 10.40 20.95 -8.08
CA ALA A 589 10.70 20.82 -9.50
C ALA A 589 11.81 21.81 -9.94
N ALA A 590 12.44 21.50 -11.07
CA ALA A 590 13.36 22.43 -11.69
C ALA A 590 12.59 23.69 -12.15
N PRO A 591 13.09 24.91 -11.84
CA PRO A 591 12.36 26.13 -12.14
C PRO A 591 12.26 26.35 -13.64
N GLN A 592 11.05 26.23 -14.18
CA GLN A 592 10.73 26.51 -15.57
C GLN A 592 9.28 26.98 -15.65
N LEU A 593 9.09 28.29 -15.61
CA LEU A 593 7.75 28.90 -15.66
C LEU A 593 7.36 29.16 -17.11
N THR A 594 6.07 29.06 -17.40
CA THR A 594 5.49 29.33 -18.72
C THR A 594 4.31 30.28 -18.60
N GLY A 595 3.95 30.94 -19.70
CA GLY A 595 2.80 31.85 -19.77
C GLY A 595 2.98 33.15 -18.98
N THR A 596 1.86 33.83 -18.74
CA THR A 596 1.84 35.13 -18.05
C THR A 596 1.55 34.95 -16.56
N TRP A 597 2.38 35.56 -15.70
CA TRP A 597 2.22 35.61 -14.25
C TRP A 597 1.87 37.01 -13.77
N LEU A 598 0.76 37.14 -13.04
CA LEU A 598 0.35 38.40 -12.44
C LEU A 598 0.99 38.55 -11.05
N ILE A 599 1.78 39.60 -10.84
CA ILE A 599 2.41 39.92 -9.57
C ILE A 599 1.60 41.02 -8.90
N VAL A 600 0.78 40.67 -7.91
CA VAL A 600 -0.13 41.60 -7.23
C VAL A 600 0.56 42.17 -6.00
N GLU A 601 0.70 43.49 -5.93
CA GLU A 601 1.44 44.19 -4.87
C GLU A 601 0.65 45.37 -4.30
N SER A 602 0.92 45.73 -3.05
CA SER A 602 0.27 46.86 -2.39
C SER A 602 0.94 48.17 -2.80
N GLU A 603 0.16 49.19 -3.15
CA GLU A 603 0.70 50.54 -3.38
C GLU A 603 1.36 51.09 -2.12
N GLY A 604 2.65 51.45 -2.25
CA GLY A 604 3.48 51.87 -1.11
C GLY A 604 4.01 50.72 -0.24
N GLY A 605 3.93 49.47 -0.71
CA GLY A 605 4.65 48.32 -0.16
C GLY A 605 6.13 48.27 -0.57
N ASP A 606 6.78 47.12 -0.39
CA ASP A 606 8.19 46.92 -0.75
C ASP A 606 8.37 46.72 -2.27
N ASP A 607 8.50 47.84 -2.99
CA ASP A 607 8.74 47.88 -4.44
C ASP A 607 10.01 47.11 -4.86
N ALA A 608 11.03 47.05 -3.99
CA ALA A 608 12.27 46.34 -4.32
C ALA A 608 12.06 44.83 -4.33
N LEU A 609 11.27 44.30 -3.39
CA LEU A 609 10.93 42.89 -3.37
C LEU A 609 9.99 42.51 -4.50
N ALA A 610 9.00 43.35 -4.83
CA ALA A 610 8.09 43.12 -5.95
C ALA A 610 8.81 43.15 -7.32
N ALA A 611 9.74 44.10 -7.50
CA ALA A 611 10.62 44.13 -8.67
C ALA A 611 11.50 42.87 -8.72
N ALA A 612 12.08 42.45 -7.60
CA ALA A 612 12.89 41.24 -7.54
C ALA A 612 12.06 39.98 -7.88
N ALA A 613 10.83 39.86 -7.37
CA ALA A 613 9.94 38.75 -7.71
C ALA A 613 9.65 38.73 -9.22
N ALA A 614 9.28 39.87 -9.82
CA ALA A 614 9.03 39.98 -11.25
C ALA A 614 10.27 39.60 -12.08
N ASP A 615 11.43 40.20 -11.79
CA ASP A 615 12.67 39.95 -12.53
C ASP A 615 13.13 38.48 -12.41
N ARG A 616 13.01 37.88 -11.23
CA ARG A 616 13.47 36.51 -10.97
C ARG A 616 12.55 35.47 -11.57
N LEU A 617 11.23 35.67 -11.54
CA LEU A 617 10.28 34.80 -12.24
C LEU A 617 10.46 34.92 -13.77
N ALA A 618 10.68 36.14 -14.27
CA ALA A 618 10.96 36.36 -15.69
C ALA A 618 12.24 35.66 -16.15
N ALA A 619 13.28 35.66 -15.31
CA ALA A 619 14.52 34.92 -15.57
C ALA A 619 14.32 33.39 -15.66
N GLN A 620 13.20 32.85 -15.15
CA GLN A 620 12.83 31.43 -15.23
C GLN A 620 11.83 31.12 -16.36
N GLY A 621 11.55 32.08 -17.25
CA GLY A 621 10.73 31.87 -18.45
C GLY A 621 9.30 32.43 -18.40
N ALA A 622 8.86 32.98 -17.27
CA ALA A 622 7.54 33.63 -17.17
C ALA A 622 7.52 35.01 -17.86
N ARG A 623 6.39 35.40 -18.42
CA ARG A 623 6.09 36.81 -18.66
C ARG A 623 5.43 37.40 -17.41
N THR A 624 6.06 38.33 -16.73
CA THR A 624 5.51 38.91 -15.49
C THR A 624 4.82 40.24 -15.73
N VAL A 625 3.60 40.41 -15.22
CA VAL A 625 2.84 41.67 -15.23
C VAL A 625 2.61 42.10 -13.79
N ARG A 626 3.10 43.29 -13.44
CA ARG A 626 2.93 43.87 -12.09
C ARG A 626 1.59 44.60 -12.00
N ILE A 627 0.82 44.28 -10.97
CA ILE A 627 -0.49 44.87 -10.68
C ILE A 627 -0.39 45.56 -9.31
N PRO A 628 -0.09 46.87 -9.29
CA PRO A 628 -0.21 47.64 -8.06
C PRO A 628 -1.68 47.78 -7.68
N VAL A 629 -1.98 47.54 -6.41
CA VAL A 629 -3.31 47.64 -5.82
C VAL A 629 -3.26 48.64 -4.68
N ASP A 630 -4.02 49.72 -4.80
CA ASP A 630 -4.36 50.55 -3.64
C ASP A 630 -5.37 49.77 -2.79
N VAL A 631 -4.86 48.98 -1.84
CA VAL A 631 -5.66 48.09 -0.98
C VAL A 631 -6.72 48.85 -0.17
N TRP A 632 -6.51 50.15 0.02
CA TRP A 632 -7.48 51.02 0.69
C TRP A 632 -8.65 51.41 -0.23
N ALA A 633 -8.35 51.85 -1.46
CA ALA A 633 -9.36 52.36 -2.38
C ALA A 633 -10.00 51.26 -3.25
N ALA A 634 -9.34 50.12 -3.41
CA ALA A 634 -9.81 49.03 -4.24
C ALA A 634 -10.97 48.29 -3.56
N ASP A 635 -12.14 48.33 -4.19
CA ASP A 635 -13.20 47.36 -3.93
C ASP A 635 -13.06 46.15 -4.86
N ARG A 636 -13.78 45.06 -4.53
CA ARG A 636 -13.73 43.81 -5.31
C ARG A 636 -14.08 44.02 -6.79
N TYR A 637 -14.94 45.00 -7.11
CA TYR A 637 -15.38 45.28 -8.49
C TYR A 637 -14.28 45.97 -9.31
N THR A 638 -13.63 46.96 -8.71
CA THR A 638 -12.55 47.74 -9.35
C THR A 638 -11.34 46.83 -9.60
N LEU A 639 -10.99 46.00 -8.61
CA LEU A 639 -9.91 45.03 -8.76
C LEU A 639 -10.28 43.92 -9.77
N ALA A 640 -11.52 43.43 -9.77
CA ALA A 640 -11.99 42.46 -10.77
C ALA A 640 -11.92 43.05 -12.19
N GLN A 641 -12.28 44.32 -12.36
CA GLN A 641 -12.17 44.99 -13.67
C GLN A 641 -10.72 45.11 -14.12
N GLN A 642 -9.80 45.50 -13.22
CA GLN A 642 -8.37 45.58 -13.53
C GLN A 642 -7.80 44.20 -13.91
N LEU A 643 -8.12 43.15 -13.16
CA LEU A 643 -7.73 41.78 -13.46
C LEU A 643 -8.30 41.30 -14.81
N HIS A 644 -9.59 41.54 -15.06
CA HIS A 644 -10.26 41.16 -16.30
C HIS A 644 -9.66 41.85 -17.53
N GLN A 645 -9.26 43.12 -17.42
CA GLN A 645 -8.59 43.84 -18.51
C GLN A 645 -7.25 43.19 -18.88
N GLU A 646 -6.43 42.84 -17.89
CA GLU A 646 -5.15 42.16 -18.12
C GLU A 646 -5.34 40.74 -18.69
N LEU A 647 -6.40 40.06 -18.28
CA LEU A 647 -6.76 38.73 -18.78
C LEU A 647 -7.28 38.72 -20.22
N THR A 648 -7.84 39.84 -20.69
CA THR A 648 -8.44 39.98 -22.03
C THR A 648 -7.59 40.80 -23.01
N ALA A 649 -6.42 41.28 -22.58
CA ALA A 649 -5.49 42.02 -23.43
C ALA A 649 -4.96 41.15 -24.59
N GLU A 650 -4.90 41.69 -25.81
CA GLU A 650 -4.48 40.96 -27.02
C GLU A 650 -3.01 40.47 -26.92
N GLY A 651 -2.83 39.15 -26.80
CA GLY A 651 -1.56 38.43 -26.81
C GLY A 651 -1.78 36.92 -26.79
N GLU A 652 -0.85 36.14 -27.37
CA GLU A 652 -0.99 34.67 -27.52
C GLU A 652 -0.81 33.87 -26.21
N ASP A 653 -0.42 34.51 -25.09
CA ASP A 653 -0.05 33.83 -23.85
C ASP A 653 -1.13 33.94 -22.75
N ARG A 654 -1.79 32.81 -22.44
CA ARG A 654 -2.74 32.65 -21.32
C ARG A 654 -2.06 32.95 -19.97
N VAL A 655 -2.80 33.59 -19.05
CA VAL A 655 -2.35 33.76 -17.65
C VAL A 655 -2.31 32.40 -16.97
N THR A 656 -1.15 32.04 -16.42
CA THR A 656 -0.84 30.73 -15.84
C THR A 656 -0.71 30.75 -14.32
N GLY A 657 -0.59 31.92 -13.69
CA GLY A 657 -0.56 32.04 -12.23
C GLY A 657 -0.69 33.47 -11.72
N ILE A 658 -1.14 33.61 -10.47
CA ILE A 658 -1.14 34.88 -9.71
C ILE A 658 -0.24 34.70 -8.50
N LEU A 659 0.72 35.61 -8.31
CA LEU A 659 1.57 35.70 -7.12
C LEU A 659 1.26 37.00 -6.37
N SER A 660 0.66 36.88 -5.19
CA SER A 660 0.27 37.99 -4.31
C SER A 660 1.34 38.28 -3.27
N LEU A 661 1.79 39.53 -3.23
CA LEU A 661 2.68 40.10 -2.22
C LEU A 661 1.92 40.98 -1.23
N LEU A 662 0.58 41.03 -1.33
CA LEU A 662 -0.27 41.88 -0.48
C LEU A 662 -0.06 41.58 1.01
N SER A 663 0.14 40.32 1.36
CA SER A 663 0.39 39.85 2.73
C SER A 663 1.57 40.51 3.42
N LEU A 664 2.52 41.08 2.68
CA LEU A 664 3.68 41.79 3.25
C LEU A 664 3.32 43.17 3.82
N ASP A 665 2.13 43.68 3.51
CA ASP A 665 1.66 44.97 4.00
C ASP A 665 1.03 44.85 5.40
N GLU A 666 1.84 45.10 6.42
CA GLU A 666 1.41 45.04 7.82
C GLU A 666 0.76 46.34 8.34
N ARG A 667 0.62 47.36 7.49
CA ARG A 667 0.04 48.65 7.90
C ARG A 667 -1.42 48.44 8.31
N PRO A 668 -1.92 49.16 9.34
CA PRO A 668 -3.32 49.08 9.73
C PRO A 668 -4.21 49.72 8.65
N HIS A 669 -5.40 49.17 8.43
CA HIS A 669 -6.41 49.76 7.56
C HIS A 669 -6.92 51.08 8.18
N PRO A 670 -6.91 52.22 7.47
CA PRO A 670 -7.19 53.52 8.08
C PRO A 670 -8.61 53.69 8.69
N ASP A 671 -9.62 52.99 8.17
CA ASP A 671 -11.01 52.96 8.70
C ASP A 671 -11.22 51.82 9.70
N HIS A 672 -10.33 50.83 9.67
CA HIS A 672 -10.43 49.59 10.45
C HIS A 672 -9.06 49.27 11.07
N PRO A 673 -8.58 50.07 12.04
CA PRO A 673 -7.20 50.02 12.52
C PRO A 673 -6.75 48.67 13.09
N GLU A 674 -7.67 47.77 13.42
CA GLU A 674 -7.36 46.42 13.90
C GLU A 674 -7.23 45.38 12.78
N LEU A 675 -7.48 45.77 11.53
CA LEU A 675 -7.35 44.94 10.34
C LEU A 675 -6.08 45.34 9.56
N PRO A 676 -5.08 44.43 9.41
CA PRO A 676 -3.92 44.69 8.55
C PRO A 676 -4.33 44.79 7.08
N LEU A 677 -3.73 45.74 6.34
CA LEU A 677 -3.97 45.94 4.91
C LEU A 677 -3.68 44.66 4.12
N GLY A 678 -2.62 43.93 4.42
CA GLY A 678 -2.29 42.70 3.72
C GLY A 678 -3.35 41.61 3.86
N LEU A 679 -4.03 41.52 5.01
CA LEU A 679 -5.15 40.59 5.18
C LEU A 679 -6.39 41.07 4.41
N ALA A 680 -6.74 42.35 4.54
CA ALA A 680 -7.87 42.95 3.83
C ALA A 680 -7.72 42.81 2.31
N GLY A 681 -6.56 43.18 1.78
CA GLY A 681 -6.23 43.09 0.36
C GLY A 681 -6.22 41.64 -0.15
N THR A 682 -5.76 40.68 0.65
CA THR A 682 -5.84 39.26 0.25
C THR A 682 -7.29 38.79 0.11
N VAL A 683 -8.19 39.19 1.04
CA VAL A 683 -9.62 38.88 0.93
C VAL A 683 -10.24 39.55 -0.30
N THR A 684 -9.97 40.84 -0.52
CA THR A 684 -10.46 41.58 -1.70
C THR A 684 -9.96 40.96 -3.00
N LEU A 685 -8.69 40.53 -3.05
CA LEU A 685 -8.11 39.86 -4.23
C LEU A 685 -8.82 38.54 -4.52
N VAL A 686 -9.06 37.70 -3.51
CA VAL A 686 -9.82 36.45 -3.69
C VAL A 686 -11.22 36.75 -4.21
N GLN A 687 -11.94 37.69 -3.59
CA GLN A 687 -13.29 38.10 -4.01
C GLN A 687 -13.31 38.63 -5.45
N ALA A 688 -12.30 39.40 -5.85
CA ALA A 688 -12.16 39.90 -7.21
C ALA A 688 -11.89 38.78 -8.21
N VAL A 689 -11.00 37.84 -7.90
CA VAL A 689 -10.70 36.70 -8.78
C VAL A 689 -11.93 35.79 -8.95
N LEU A 690 -12.66 35.50 -7.87
CA LEU A 690 -13.92 34.74 -7.95
C LEU A 690 -14.91 35.40 -8.91
N GLN A 691 -15.04 36.72 -8.83
CA GLN A 691 -15.92 37.48 -9.71
C GLN A 691 -15.44 37.47 -11.18
N VAL A 692 -14.14 37.49 -11.43
CA VAL A 692 -13.60 37.39 -12.80
C VAL A 692 -13.86 36.00 -13.40
N ARG A 693 -13.79 34.94 -12.59
CA ARG A 693 -14.08 33.56 -13.04
C ARG A 693 -15.53 33.38 -13.51
N GLU A 694 -16.46 34.20 -13.05
CA GLU A 694 -17.84 34.23 -13.55
C GLU A 694 -17.96 34.92 -14.92
N LEU A 695 -17.00 35.79 -15.26
CA LEU A 695 -17.03 36.64 -16.46
C LEU A 695 -16.13 36.15 -17.59
N ALA A 696 -15.13 35.31 -17.29
CA ALA A 696 -14.17 34.77 -18.26
C ALA A 696 -13.66 33.38 -17.81
N GLU A 697 -13.33 32.52 -18.77
CA GLU A 697 -12.67 31.23 -18.49
C GLU A 697 -11.25 31.47 -17.92
N PHE A 698 -11.16 31.47 -16.60
CA PHE A 698 -9.93 31.73 -15.86
C PHE A 698 -9.71 30.64 -14.80
N ASP A 699 -8.59 29.93 -14.87
CA ASP A 699 -8.30 28.82 -13.96
C ASP A 699 -6.89 28.85 -13.35
N ALA A 700 -6.25 30.03 -13.32
CA ALA A 700 -4.90 30.13 -12.78
C ALA A 700 -4.91 30.08 -11.23
N PRO A 701 -3.92 29.41 -10.60
CA PRO A 701 -3.78 29.35 -9.16
C PRO A 701 -3.28 30.68 -8.55
N LEU A 702 -3.80 31.01 -7.37
CA LEU A 702 -3.41 32.17 -6.56
C LEU A 702 -2.44 31.75 -5.44
N TRP A 703 -1.22 32.28 -5.47
CA TRP A 703 -0.19 32.07 -4.46
C TRP A 703 0.02 33.34 -3.61
N ALA A 704 0.28 33.20 -2.31
CA ALA A 704 0.60 34.32 -1.42
C ALA A 704 2.01 34.21 -0.81
N LEU A 705 2.69 35.34 -0.65
CA LEU A 705 4.03 35.43 -0.07
C LEU A 705 4.06 36.09 1.30
N THR A 706 4.77 35.48 2.24
CA THR A 706 5.05 36.05 3.56
C THR A 706 6.54 36.04 3.86
N GLN A 707 6.99 36.80 4.87
CA GLN A 707 8.36 36.81 5.35
C GLN A 707 8.43 36.77 6.89
N GLY A 708 8.98 35.68 7.42
CA GLY A 708 9.12 35.47 8.86
C GLY A 708 7.78 35.36 9.59
N ALA A 709 6.74 34.91 8.89
CA ALA A 709 5.39 34.67 9.42
C ALA A 709 5.25 33.33 10.15
N VAL A 710 6.19 32.42 9.92
CA VAL A 710 6.28 31.10 10.57
C VAL A 710 7.69 30.85 11.06
N SER A 711 7.82 29.98 12.07
CA SER A 711 9.10 29.44 12.52
C SER A 711 9.18 27.96 12.15
N VAL A 712 10.32 27.55 11.57
CA VAL A 712 10.58 26.13 11.24
C VAL A 712 11.46 25.41 12.27
N GLY A 713 11.84 26.09 13.36
CA GLY A 713 12.62 25.54 14.48
C GLY A 713 13.34 26.63 15.27
N ASP A 714 14.03 26.25 16.35
CA ASP A 714 14.62 27.17 17.34
C ASP A 714 15.62 28.20 16.75
N SER A 715 16.26 27.87 15.62
CA SER A 715 17.20 28.75 14.93
C SER A 715 16.55 29.72 13.93
N ASP A 716 15.23 29.65 13.75
CA ASP A 716 14.45 30.43 12.80
C ASP A 716 13.38 31.24 13.54
N PRO A 717 13.74 32.35 14.20
CA PRO A 717 12.81 33.11 15.02
C PRO A 717 11.73 33.77 14.17
N LEU A 718 10.48 33.69 14.63
CA LEU A 718 9.34 34.36 14.00
C LEU A 718 9.45 35.89 14.17
N THR A 719 9.47 36.62 13.07
CA THR A 719 9.63 38.09 13.08
C THR A 719 8.34 38.86 12.81
N SER A 720 7.39 38.27 12.07
CA SER A 720 6.14 38.94 11.71
C SER A 720 4.89 38.11 12.08
N PRO A 721 4.36 38.28 13.31
CA PRO A 721 3.10 37.63 13.68
C PRO A 721 1.89 38.20 12.91
N VAL A 722 1.98 39.44 12.41
CA VAL A 722 0.90 40.07 11.62
C VAL A 722 0.65 39.31 10.33
N GLN A 723 1.71 38.93 9.61
CA GLN A 723 1.60 38.16 8.37
C GLN A 723 1.05 36.74 8.58
N ALA A 724 1.18 36.18 9.79
CA ALA A 724 0.59 34.88 10.14
C ALA A 724 -0.95 34.90 10.07
N THR A 725 -1.59 36.07 10.12
CA THR A 725 -3.04 36.17 9.89
C THR A 725 -3.44 35.65 8.50
N VAL A 726 -2.61 35.88 7.47
CA VAL A 726 -2.86 35.40 6.11
C VAL A 726 -2.64 33.90 6.00
N TRP A 727 -1.74 33.31 6.80
CA TRP A 727 -1.64 31.85 6.94
C TRP A 727 -2.93 31.23 7.48
N GLY A 728 -3.58 31.90 8.43
CA GLY A 728 -4.89 31.49 8.90
C GLY A 728 -5.96 31.55 7.81
N LEU A 729 -5.96 32.62 7.01
CA LEU A 729 -6.87 32.77 5.87
C LEU A 729 -6.61 31.71 4.79
N ALA A 730 -5.34 31.43 4.45
CA ALA A 730 -4.93 30.44 3.47
C ALA A 730 -5.51 29.06 3.78
N ARG A 731 -5.46 28.64 5.06
CA ARG A 731 -6.05 27.37 5.53
C ARG A 731 -7.56 27.31 5.34
N VAL A 732 -8.26 28.45 5.37
CA VAL A 732 -9.70 28.53 5.08
C VAL A 732 -9.95 28.53 3.57
N LEU A 733 -9.13 29.20 2.77
CA LEU A 733 -9.25 29.28 1.32
C LEU A 733 -9.11 27.93 0.63
N VAL A 734 -8.25 27.05 1.14
CA VAL A 734 -8.12 25.67 0.65
C VAL A 734 -9.44 24.89 0.83
N GLN A 735 -10.19 25.17 1.89
CA GLN A 735 -11.46 24.52 2.17
C GLN A 735 -12.60 25.10 1.32
N GLU A 736 -12.64 26.42 1.16
CA GLU A 736 -13.71 27.11 0.43
C GLU A 736 -13.52 27.12 -1.10
N HIS A 737 -12.27 27.24 -1.57
CA HIS A 737 -11.90 27.47 -2.98
C HIS A 737 -10.65 26.66 -3.39
N PRO A 738 -10.68 25.31 -3.36
CA PRO A 738 -9.53 24.43 -3.57
C PRO A 738 -8.85 24.58 -4.95
N ARG A 739 -9.62 24.85 -6.01
CA ARG A 739 -9.11 25.07 -7.39
C ARG A 739 -8.51 26.44 -7.61
N LEU A 740 -8.86 27.43 -6.77
CA LEU A 740 -8.32 28.78 -6.87
C LEU A 740 -7.00 28.91 -6.12
N TRP A 741 -6.94 28.35 -4.91
CA TRP A 741 -5.80 28.58 -4.04
C TRP A 741 -4.60 27.73 -4.43
N GLY A 742 -3.50 28.34 -4.86
CA GLY A 742 -2.25 27.63 -5.19
C GLY A 742 -1.49 27.21 -3.93
N GLY A 743 -1.34 28.13 -2.98
CA GLY A 743 -0.66 27.92 -1.71
C GLY A 743 -0.12 29.21 -1.09
N ILE A 744 0.47 29.11 0.10
CA ILE A 744 1.19 30.18 0.79
C ILE A 744 2.65 29.79 1.03
N VAL A 745 3.56 30.72 0.76
CA VAL A 745 5.01 30.52 0.90
C VAL A 745 5.62 31.57 1.82
N ASP A 746 6.32 31.15 2.87
CA ASP A 746 7.11 32.04 3.72
C ASP A 746 8.58 32.06 3.27
N LEU A 747 9.07 33.23 2.89
CA LEU A 747 10.44 33.48 2.44
C LEU A 747 11.30 34.00 3.61
N PRO A 748 12.64 33.85 3.54
CA PRO A 748 13.50 34.55 4.49
C PRO A 748 13.38 36.08 4.29
N GLN A 749 13.69 36.87 5.32
CA GLN A 749 13.64 38.34 5.21
C GLN A 749 14.50 38.91 4.07
N GLN A 750 15.60 38.24 3.74
CA GLN A 750 16.45 38.57 2.61
C GLN A 750 16.60 37.32 1.73
N PRO A 751 15.72 37.14 0.72
CA PRO A 751 15.79 35.99 -0.17
C PRO A 751 17.02 36.08 -1.06
N ASP A 752 17.90 35.09 -0.94
CA ASP A 752 19.03 34.91 -1.85
C ASP A 752 18.58 34.31 -3.19
N GLU A 753 19.52 34.17 -4.12
CA GLU A 753 19.20 33.64 -5.46
C GLU A 753 18.64 32.22 -5.43
N GLU A 754 19.07 31.39 -4.47
CA GLU A 754 18.59 30.03 -4.32
C GLU A 754 17.16 29.98 -3.76
N ALA A 755 16.80 30.87 -2.83
CA ALA A 755 15.44 31.03 -2.36
C ALA A 755 14.48 31.40 -3.51
N TRP A 756 14.89 32.29 -4.41
CA TRP A 756 14.10 32.64 -5.60
C TRP A 756 13.97 31.48 -6.59
N LYS A 757 15.02 30.69 -6.82
CA LYS A 757 14.95 29.48 -7.67
C LYS A 757 14.01 28.44 -7.08
N ARG A 758 14.04 28.23 -5.77
CA ARG A 758 13.14 27.32 -5.05
C ARG A 758 11.69 27.80 -5.13
N LEU A 759 11.44 29.10 -4.96
CA LEU A 759 10.12 29.68 -5.18
C LEU A 759 9.63 29.40 -6.60
N ALA A 760 10.45 29.67 -7.62
CA ALA A 760 10.06 29.38 -9.00
C ALA A 760 9.79 27.88 -9.24
N GLY A 761 10.56 26.98 -8.61
CA GLY A 761 10.32 25.54 -8.65
C GLY A 761 8.99 25.12 -8.04
N ILE A 762 8.57 25.75 -6.93
CA ILE A 762 7.24 25.56 -6.32
C ILE A 762 6.14 26.00 -7.29
N LEU A 763 6.34 27.12 -7.98
CA LEU A 763 5.35 27.71 -8.89
C LEU A 763 5.25 26.97 -10.24
N THR A 764 6.28 26.22 -10.66
CA THR A 764 6.32 25.47 -11.93
C THR A 764 5.39 24.26 -11.92
N GLU A 765 5.36 23.52 -10.83
CA GLU A 765 4.54 22.31 -10.69
C GLU A 765 3.80 22.38 -9.36
N PRO A 766 2.62 23.05 -9.32
CA PRO A 766 1.77 23.15 -8.15
C PRO A 766 1.29 21.75 -7.74
N GLY A 767 2.04 21.06 -6.89
CA GLY A 767 1.58 19.81 -6.28
C GLY A 767 0.47 20.05 -5.25
N ASP A 768 0.19 19.03 -4.45
CA ASP A 768 -0.82 19.11 -3.39
C ASP A 768 -0.35 19.92 -2.15
N GLU A 769 0.91 20.34 -2.12
CA GLU A 769 1.48 21.16 -1.06
C GLU A 769 1.01 22.62 -1.14
N ASP A 770 0.38 23.12 -0.07
CA ASP A 770 -0.23 24.45 -0.01
C ASP A 770 0.33 25.38 1.08
N GLN A 771 1.22 24.87 1.94
CA GLN A 771 1.75 25.55 3.13
C GLN A 771 3.26 25.32 3.24
N LEU A 772 4.05 26.23 2.68
CA LEU A 772 5.49 26.06 2.49
C LEU A 772 6.32 27.16 3.15
N ALA A 773 7.51 26.80 3.61
CA ALA A 773 8.54 27.72 4.08
C ALA A 773 9.84 27.48 3.31
N VAL A 774 10.33 28.50 2.62
CA VAL A 774 11.61 28.46 1.93
C VAL A 774 12.67 29.03 2.86
N ARG A 775 13.76 28.29 3.04
CA ARG A 775 14.97 28.75 3.72
C ARG A 775 16.17 28.49 2.82
N SER A 776 17.31 29.12 3.12
CA SER A 776 18.53 29.01 2.30
C SER A 776 19.00 27.57 2.09
N TRP A 777 18.65 26.67 3.02
CA TRP A 777 19.06 25.27 2.99
C TRP A 777 18.06 24.33 2.32
N ASN A 778 16.74 24.54 2.45
CA ASN A 778 15.70 23.71 1.81
C ASN A 778 14.33 24.41 1.73
N VAL A 779 13.42 23.79 0.97
CA VAL A 779 11.97 24.02 1.07
C VAL A 779 11.40 23.06 2.10
N LEU A 780 10.53 23.60 2.95
CA LEU A 780 9.89 22.87 4.04
C LEU A 780 8.38 22.95 3.87
N VAL A 781 7.70 21.85 4.13
CA VAL A 781 6.24 21.73 4.09
C VAL A 781 5.70 21.46 5.49
N ARG A 782 4.52 22.00 5.78
CA ARG A 782 3.90 21.90 7.10
C ARG A 782 3.16 20.56 7.25
N ARG A 783 3.36 19.89 8.38
CA ARG A 783 2.68 18.63 8.75
C ARG A 783 2.15 18.68 10.18
N LEU A 784 1.08 17.94 10.44
CA LEU A 784 0.57 17.68 11.79
C LEU A 784 0.98 16.28 12.23
N VAL A 785 1.48 16.13 13.47
CA VAL A 785 1.90 14.84 14.03
C VAL A 785 1.33 14.63 15.43
N ARG A 786 1.15 13.36 15.81
CA ARG A 786 0.88 12.96 17.20
C ARG A 786 2.01 13.46 18.12
N ALA A 787 1.64 13.98 19.29
CA ALA A 787 2.59 14.48 20.29
C ALA A 787 2.23 14.07 21.73
N PRO A 788 2.06 12.76 22.02
CA PRO A 788 1.79 12.30 23.38
C PRO A 788 3.00 12.62 24.28
N LEU A 789 2.74 13.01 25.53
CA LEU A 789 3.81 13.20 26.50
C LEU A 789 4.27 11.86 27.06
N GLY A 790 3.39 10.85 27.13
CA GLY A 790 3.75 9.55 27.69
C GLY A 790 4.38 9.71 29.07
N ASP A 791 5.33 8.86 29.46
CA ASP A 791 6.01 8.95 30.76
C ASP A 791 7.17 9.97 30.81
N THR A 792 7.20 10.96 29.90
CA THR A 792 8.18 12.06 29.92
C THR A 792 8.05 12.87 31.20
N GLU A 793 9.17 13.13 31.88
CA GLU A 793 9.18 13.95 33.09
C GLU A 793 8.91 15.43 32.74
N PRO A 794 8.11 16.14 33.55
CA PRO A 794 7.84 17.56 33.33
C PRO A 794 9.10 18.40 33.57
N ALA A 795 9.27 19.47 32.80
CA ALA A 795 10.38 20.41 32.95
C ALA A 795 10.33 21.15 34.29
N ARG A 796 9.10 21.39 34.78
CA ARG A 796 8.79 21.99 36.06
C ARG A 796 7.41 21.54 36.56
N THR A 797 7.09 21.81 37.82
CA THR A 797 5.72 21.76 38.31
C THR A 797 5.23 23.19 38.46
N TRP A 798 4.44 23.68 37.50
CA TRP A 798 3.91 25.02 37.52
C TRP A 798 2.76 25.14 38.51
N GLN A 799 2.76 26.20 39.32
CA GLN A 799 1.67 26.55 40.23
C GLN A 799 1.34 28.04 40.11
N PRO A 800 0.06 28.43 40.24
CA PRO A 800 -0.31 29.83 40.24
C PRO A 800 0.16 30.51 41.53
N THR A 801 0.79 31.67 41.42
CA THR A 801 1.26 32.50 42.54
C THR A 801 0.79 33.94 42.34
N GLY A 802 0.46 34.71 43.37
CA GLY A 802 -0.01 36.10 43.17
C GLY A 802 -1.32 36.20 42.36
N THR A 803 -1.38 37.12 41.37
CA THR A 803 -2.59 37.36 40.55
C THR A 803 -2.54 36.66 39.19
N ALA A 804 -3.61 35.94 38.84
CA ALA A 804 -3.92 35.49 37.48
C ALA A 804 -4.97 36.38 36.82
N LEU A 805 -4.63 37.02 35.70
CA LEU A 805 -5.55 37.81 34.88
C LEU A 805 -6.19 36.93 33.80
N ILE A 806 -7.52 36.92 33.71
CA ILE A 806 -8.28 36.12 32.76
C ILE A 806 -9.17 37.03 31.91
N THR A 807 -8.88 37.13 30.62
CA THR A 807 -9.73 37.89 29.68
C THR A 807 -10.91 37.06 29.22
N GLY A 808 -12.07 37.69 29.02
CA GLY A 808 -13.31 36.94 28.84
C GLY A 808 -13.67 36.12 30.08
N GLY A 809 -13.23 36.56 31.27
CA GLY A 809 -13.22 35.77 32.50
C GLY A 809 -14.60 35.33 33.01
N THR A 810 -15.66 36.01 32.58
CA THR A 810 -17.06 35.64 32.87
C THR A 810 -17.71 34.80 31.76
N GLY A 811 -17.01 34.55 30.65
CA GLY A 811 -17.47 33.67 29.57
C GLY A 811 -17.18 32.19 29.85
N GLY A 812 -17.69 31.29 29.01
CA GLY A 812 -17.60 29.84 29.24
C GLY A 812 -16.19 29.31 29.52
N LEU A 813 -15.23 29.60 28.64
CA LEU A 813 -13.82 29.17 28.80
C LEU A 813 -13.12 29.90 29.96
N GLY A 814 -13.34 31.21 30.10
CA GLY A 814 -12.74 32.01 31.16
C GLY A 814 -13.18 31.56 32.56
N ALA A 815 -14.47 31.25 32.73
CA ALA A 815 -15.01 30.76 34.00
C ALA A 815 -14.47 29.38 34.37
N GLN A 816 -14.33 28.46 33.40
CA GLN A 816 -13.71 27.15 33.64
C GLN A 816 -12.23 27.28 34.02
N THR A 817 -11.50 28.15 33.34
CA THR A 817 -10.09 28.47 33.65
C THR A 817 -9.96 29.05 35.06
N ALA A 818 -10.87 29.96 35.45
CA ALA A 818 -10.89 30.52 36.80
C ALA A 818 -11.14 29.46 37.88
N ARG A 819 -12.06 28.51 37.65
CA ARG A 819 -12.33 27.40 38.59
C ARG A 819 -11.12 26.51 38.78
N TRP A 820 -10.44 26.17 37.70
CA TRP A 820 -9.21 25.37 37.75
C TRP A 820 -8.12 26.10 38.52
N LEU A 821 -7.87 27.38 38.22
CA LEU A 821 -6.87 28.19 38.93
C LEU A 821 -7.17 28.34 40.43
N ALA A 822 -8.44 28.56 40.80
CA ALA A 822 -8.84 28.60 42.21
C ALA A 822 -8.55 27.27 42.93
N ARG A 823 -8.86 26.12 42.30
CA ARG A 823 -8.54 24.78 42.85
C ARG A 823 -7.04 24.51 42.92
N ALA A 824 -6.27 25.07 41.98
CA ALA A 824 -4.82 24.99 41.95
C ALA A 824 -4.14 25.93 42.97
N GLY A 825 -4.90 26.75 43.71
CA GLY A 825 -4.40 27.57 44.81
C GLY A 825 -4.05 29.02 44.44
N ALA A 826 -4.60 29.57 43.36
CA ALA A 826 -4.37 30.97 42.99
C ALA A 826 -4.79 31.93 44.10
N GLU A 827 -3.89 32.83 44.51
CA GLU A 827 -4.14 33.78 45.60
C GLU A 827 -5.17 34.84 45.19
N HIS A 828 -5.09 35.34 43.95
CA HIS A 828 -6.00 36.34 43.40
C HIS A 828 -6.34 36.07 41.92
N LEU A 829 -7.62 36.20 41.58
CA LEU A 829 -8.14 36.07 40.21
C LEU A 829 -8.72 37.42 39.76
N LEU A 830 -8.16 37.99 38.70
CA LEU A 830 -8.71 39.17 38.03
C LEU A 830 -9.45 38.73 36.76
N LEU A 831 -10.77 38.69 36.82
CA LEU A 831 -11.63 38.34 35.70
C LEU A 831 -12.06 39.62 34.97
N ILE A 832 -11.63 39.81 33.72
CA ILE A 832 -12.01 40.97 32.92
C ILE A 832 -12.97 40.58 31.80
N SER A 833 -14.03 41.36 31.64
CA SER A 833 -14.97 41.29 30.51
C SER A 833 -15.62 42.66 30.30
N ARG A 834 -16.24 42.90 29.14
CA ARG A 834 -16.89 44.19 28.85
C ARG A 834 -18.02 44.53 29.84
N SER A 835 -18.77 43.52 30.25
CA SER A 835 -19.88 43.67 31.21
C SER A 835 -19.42 43.65 32.68
N GLY A 836 -18.20 43.17 32.96
CA GLY A 836 -17.64 43.13 34.31
C GLY A 836 -18.59 42.47 35.33
N PRO A 837 -18.81 43.10 36.50
CA PRO A 837 -19.77 42.60 37.51
C PRO A 837 -21.21 42.47 37.00
N ASP A 838 -21.61 43.21 35.97
CA ASP A 838 -22.95 43.17 35.39
C ASP A 838 -23.13 42.00 34.40
N ALA A 839 -22.10 41.17 34.19
CA ALA A 839 -22.20 39.98 33.34
C ALA A 839 -23.17 38.93 33.92
N PRO A 840 -23.99 38.26 33.09
CA PRO A 840 -24.87 37.19 33.56
C PRO A 840 -24.10 36.10 34.31
N GLY A 841 -24.50 35.81 35.55
CA GLY A 841 -23.88 34.79 36.39
C GLY A 841 -22.59 35.21 37.12
N ALA A 842 -22.13 36.46 37.00
CA ALA A 842 -20.91 36.96 37.63
C ALA A 842 -20.90 36.81 39.16
N ASP A 843 -22.01 37.13 39.84
CA ASP A 843 -22.13 37.00 41.31
C ASP A 843 -22.00 35.56 41.78
N ALA A 844 -22.61 34.62 41.05
CA ALA A 844 -22.54 33.19 41.37
C ALA A 844 -21.11 32.66 41.17
N LEU A 845 -20.45 33.04 40.08
CA LEU A 845 -19.06 32.69 39.81
C LEU A 845 -18.11 33.29 40.86
N HIS A 846 -18.30 34.55 41.25
CA HIS A 846 -17.52 35.19 42.31
C HIS A 846 -17.64 34.44 43.64
N ALA A 847 -18.86 34.10 44.05
CA ALA A 847 -19.12 33.36 45.28
C ALA A 847 -18.49 31.96 45.25
N GLU A 848 -18.61 31.25 44.13
CA GLU A 848 -18.01 29.93 43.93
C GLU A 848 -16.48 29.96 44.04
N LEU A 849 -15.82 30.87 43.32
CA LEU A 849 -14.36 30.99 43.30
C LEU A 849 -13.81 31.45 44.66
N THR A 850 -14.55 32.31 45.37
CA THR A 850 -14.21 32.70 46.76
C THR A 850 -14.31 31.51 47.71
N ALA A 851 -15.33 30.66 47.56
CA ALA A 851 -15.48 29.45 48.37
C ALA A 851 -14.37 28.40 48.10
N LEU A 852 -13.78 28.41 46.91
CA LEU A 852 -12.59 27.62 46.57
C LEU A 852 -11.28 28.19 47.14
N GLY A 853 -11.31 29.39 47.72
CA GLY A 853 -10.19 29.98 48.46
C GLY A 853 -9.44 31.12 47.78
N ALA A 854 -9.84 31.55 46.57
CA ALA A 854 -9.21 32.64 45.85
C ALA A 854 -9.82 34.01 46.21
N ARG A 855 -9.00 35.07 46.27
CA ARG A 855 -9.50 36.46 46.21
C ARG A 855 -9.96 36.71 44.77
N VAL A 856 -11.13 37.31 44.54
CA VAL A 856 -11.67 37.51 43.17
C VAL A 856 -11.99 38.98 42.93
N THR A 857 -11.53 39.50 41.80
CA THR A 857 -11.92 40.82 41.28
C THR A 857 -12.52 40.63 39.89
N ILE A 858 -13.77 41.07 39.70
CA ILE A 858 -14.41 41.11 38.38
C ILE A 858 -14.42 42.58 37.93
N ALA A 859 -13.76 42.89 36.82
CA ALA A 859 -13.63 44.25 36.31
C ALA A 859 -14.22 44.40 34.90
N ALA A 860 -14.90 45.53 34.68
CA ALA A 860 -15.37 45.93 33.36
C ALA A 860 -14.20 46.54 32.57
N ALA A 861 -13.68 45.82 31.58
CA ALA A 861 -12.63 46.32 30.69
C ALA A 861 -12.73 45.63 29.32
N ASP A 862 -12.60 46.41 28.26
CA ASP A 862 -12.38 45.85 26.91
C ASP A 862 -10.89 45.54 26.74
N VAL A 863 -10.59 44.34 26.25
CA VAL A 863 -9.21 43.90 26.05
C VAL A 863 -8.54 44.61 24.87
N SER A 864 -9.34 45.10 23.91
CA SER A 864 -8.85 45.89 22.77
C SER A 864 -8.46 47.33 23.17
N ASP A 865 -8.97 47.84 24.29
CA ASP A 865 -8.63 49.15 24.84
C ASP A 865 -7.43 49.04 25.79
N ALA A 866 -6.25 49.43 25.29
CA ALA A 866 -5.01 49.41 26.06
C ALA A 866 -5.07 50.27 27.33
N THR A 867 -5.84 51.37 27.34
CA THR A 867 -5.95 52.26 28.51
C THR A 867 -6.81 51.63 29.59
N ALA A 868 -7.95 51.05 29.21
CA ALA A 868 -8.83 50.34 30.14
C ALA A 868 -8.12 49.12 30.76
N LEU A 869 -7.38 48.38 29.93
CA LEU A 869 -6.60 47.22 30.37
C LEU A 869 -5.45 47.61 31.31
N ALA A 870 -4.73 48.69 31.00
CA ALA A 870 -3.69 49.22 31.89
C ALA A 870 -4.26 49.64 33.24
N ALA A 871 -5.40 50.36 33.25
CA ALA A 871 -6.07 50.76 34.48
C ALA A 871 -6.50 49.55 35.35
N ALA A 872 -6.96 48.47 34.73
CA ALA A 872 -7.32 47.23 35.45
C ALA A 872 -6.09 46.54 36.06
N ILE A 873 -4.95 46.54 35.35
CA ILE A 873 -3.68 45.98 35.84
C ILE A 873 -3.08 46.85 36.97
N ASP A 874 -3.14 48.17 36.83
CA ASP A 874 -2.59 49.11 37.82
C ASP A 874 -3.40 49.15 39.13
N ALA A 875 -4.67 48.72 39.08
CA ALA A 875 -5.53 48.59 40.26
C ALA A 875 -5.22 47.36 41.11
N LEU A 876 -4.30 46.49 40.69
CA LEU A 876 -3.94 45.28 41.43
C LEU A 876 -3.28 45.61 42.78
N PRO A 877 -3.60 44.85 43.84
CA PRO A 877 -3.06 45.12 45.15
C PRO A 877 -1.58 44.72 45.22
N ALA A 878 -0.78 45.51 45.95
CA ALA A 878 0.68 45.33 46.02
C ALA A 878 1.10 43.99 46.65
N ASP A 879 0.22 43.35 47.43
CA ASP A 879 0.45 42.03 48.05
C ASP A 879 0.18 40.84 47.11
N ALA A 880 -0.41 41.07 45.92
CA ALA A 880 -0.66 40.05 44.92
C ALA A 880 -0.32 40.57 43.50
N PRO A 881 0.96 40.66 43.13
CA PRO A 881 1.37 41.14 41.81
C PRO A 881 0.86 40.24 40.68
N LEU A 882 0.76 40.78 39.46
CA LEU A 882 0.41 40.01 38.26
C LEU A 882 1.56 39.06 37.88
N THR A 883 1.27 37.76 37.83
CA THR A 883 2.25 36.71 37.52
C THR A 883 1.81 35.83 36.35
N SER A 884 0.51 35.81 36.02
CA SER A 884 0.01 34.98 34.94
C SER A 884 -1.15 35.63 34.20
N VAL A 885 -1.17 35.42 32.89
CA VAL A 885 -2.19 35.95 31.97
C VAL A 885 -2.81 34.78 31.21
N PHE A 886 -4.14 34.74 31.14
CA PHE A 886 -4.92 33.78 30.39
C PHE A 886 -5.87 34.54 29.46
N HIS A 887 -5.54 34.59 28.17
CA HIS A 887 -6.35 35.29 27.17
C HIS A 887 -7.39 34.32 26.58
N THR A 888 -8.63 34.39 27.10
CA THR A 888 -9.76 33.53 26.66
C THR A 888 -10.85 34.30 25.89
N ALA A 889 -10.70 35.61 25.76
CA ALA A 889 -11.66 36.46 25.05
C ALA A 889 -11.74 36.10 23.55
N ALA A 890 -12.96 35.95 23.06
CA ALA A 890 -13.23 35.69 21.66
C ALA A 890 -14.63 36.16 21.28
N VAL A 891 -14.81 36.54 20.02
CA VAL A 891 -16.10 36.77 19.37
C VAL A 891 -16.07 35.98 18.06
N LEU A 892 -17.18 35.29 17.77
CA LEU A 892 -17.37 34.55 16.52
C LEU A 892 -18.35 35.32 15.64
N ASP A 893 -18.01 35.47 14.35
CA ASP A 893 -18.82 36.14 13.32
C ASP A 893 -18.59 35.40 11.99
N ASP A 894 -19.12 34.19 11.86
CA ASP A 894 -18.82 33.23 10.80
C ASP A 894 -19.41 33.60 9.43
N GLY A 895 -18.66 33.37 8.36
CA GLY A 895 -19.07 33.63 6.98
C GLY A 895 -18.03 33.16 5.97
N MET A 896 -18.51 32.77 4.78
CA MET A 896 -17.65 32.46 3.63
C MET A 896 -16.85 33.70 3.23
N VAL A 897 -15.63 33.50 2.73
CA VAL A 897 -14.71 34.57 2.32
C VAL A 897 -15.37 35.53 1.33
N ASP A 898 -16.19 35.01 0.42
CA ASP A 898 -16.93 35.83 -0.56
C ASP A 898 -17.90 36.86 0.08
N SER A 899 -18.35 36.59 1.31
CA SER A 899 -19.28 37.44 2.08
C SER A 899 -18.62 38.25 3.20
N LEU A 900 -17.30 38.14 3.37
CA LEU A 900 -16.59 38.85 4.43
C LEU A 900 -16.42 40.32 4.09
N THR A 901 -16.65 41.18 5.09
CA THR A 901 -16.42 42.63 5.00
C THR A 901 -15.34 43.04 5.99
N PRO A 902 -14.66 44.18 5.76
CA PRO A 902 -13.67 44.73 6.69
C PRO A 902 -14.20 44.86 8.13
N ASP A 903 -15.42 45.37 8.30
CA ASP A 903 -16.11 45.45 9.60
C ASP A 903 -16.21 44.10 10.33
N ARG A 904 -16.56 43.03 9.61
CA ARG A 904 -16.70 41.67 10.19
C ARG A 904 -15.34 41.10 10.58
N MET A 905 -14.30 41.41 9.82
CA MET A 905 -12.93 40.97 10.12
C MET A 905 -12.34 41.70 11.32
N GLU A 906 -12.47 43.03 11.33
CA GLU A 906 -11.95 43.88 12.41
C GLU A 906 -12.54 43.49 13.77
N ARG A 907 -13.86 43.27 13.85
CA ARG A 907 -14.52 42.88 15.11
C ARG A 907 -13.92 41.64 15.77
N VAL A 908 -13.50 40.66 14.97
CA VAL A 908 -12.92 39.41 15.49
C VAL A 908 -11.45 39.60 15.87
N LEU A 909 -10.69 40.31 15.02
CA LEU A 909 -9.27 40.61 15.25
C LEU A 909 -9.05 41.54 16.46
N ALA A 910 -9.92 42.52 16.68
CA ALA A 910 -9.83 43.46 17.80
C ALA A 910 -9.81 42.73 19.16
N VAL A 911 -10.65 41.69 19.31
CA VAL A 911 -10.76 40.94 20.57
C VAL A 911 -9.60 39.97 20.74
N LYS A 912 -9.25 39.20 19.70
CA LYS A 912 -8.19 38.18 19.78
C LYS A 912 -6.79 38.77 19.59
N ALA A 913 -6.51 39.32 18.41
CA ALA A 913 -5.17 39.74 18.03
C ALA A 913 -4.72 41.01 18.76
N ARG A 914 -5.50 42.11 18.66
CA ARG A 914 -5.16 43.36 19.37
C ARG A 914 -5.18 43.17 20.88
N GLY A 915 -6.16 42.44 21.41
CA GLY A 915 -6.23 42.13 22.83
C GLY A 915 -4.97 41.42 23.36
N ALA A 916 -4.47 40.42 22.64
CA ALA A 916 -3.23 39.73 22.99
C ALA A 916 -1.99 40.64 22.85
N LEU A 917 -1.95 41.52 21.84
CA LEU A 917 -0.86 42.48 21.67
C LEU A 917 -0.82 43.51 22.82
N ASN A 918 -1.98 44.05 23.23
CA ASN A 918 -2.06 44.95 24.38
C ASN A 918 -1.56 44.27 25.66
N LEU A 919 -1.97 43.02 25.89
CA LEU A 919 -1.49 42.23 27.04
C LEU A 919 0.03 42.03 26.97
N GLN A 920 0.58 41.72 25.80
CA GLN A 920 2.01 41.60 25.59
C GLN A 920 2.75 42.88 25.96
N GLU A 921 2.32 44.03 25.43
CA GLU A 921 2.96 45.32 25.65
C GLU A 921 2.90 45.74 27.13
N LEU A 922 1.73 45.62 27.76
CA LEU A 922 1.52 46.01 29.15
C LEU A 922 2.18 45.08 30.17
N THR A 923 2.56 43.87 29.76
CA THR A 923 3.15 42.86 30.65
C THR A 923 4.58 42.46 30.28
N ARG A 924 5.17 43.07 29.24
CA ARG A 924 6.52 42.75 28.75
C ARG A 924 7.60 42.82 29.86
N ASP A 925 7.53 43.84 30.71
CA ASP A 925 8.51 44.08 31.78
C ASP A 925 8.10 43.47 33.13
N LYS A 926 7.06 42.62 33.16
CA LYS A 926 6.60 41.94 34.38
C LYS A 926 7.17 40.51 34.44
N GLU A 927 7.49 40.06 35.65
CA GLU A 927 7.99 38.70 35.90
C GLU A 927 6.85 37.67 35.87
N LEU A 928 6.32 37.42 34.67
CA LEU A 928 5.28 36.40 34.48
C LEU A 928 5.88 34.99 34.56
N THR A 929 5.11 34.05 35.10
CA THR A 929 5.41 32.61 35.07
C THR A 929 4.62 31.86 33.99
N ALA A 930 3.52 32.46 33.51
CA ALA A 930 2.69 31.96 32.41
C ALA A 930 2.02 33.09 31.62
N PHE A 931 1.99 32.96 30.29
CA PHE A 931 1.22 33.81 29.38
C PHE A 931 0.50 32.91 28.38
N VAL A 932 -0.75 32.59 28.67
CA VAL A 932 -1.51 31.56 27.97
C VAL A 932 -2.50 32.20 27.00
N LEU A 933 -2.43 31.80 25.74
CA LEU A 933 -3.32 32.26 24.68
C LEU A 933 -4.23 31.10 24.26
N PHE A 934 -5.55 31.32 24.25
CA PHE A 934 -6.51 30.32 23.81
C PHE A 934 -6.74 30.47 22.30
N SER A 935 -5.99 29.65 21.55
CA SER A 935 -6.17 29.44 20.12
C SER A 935 -7.24 28.37 19.87
N SER A 936 -7.47 28.01 18.61
CA SER A 936 -8.57 27.14 18.20
C SER A 936 -8.16 26.24 17.05
N PHE A 937 -8.73 25.04 16.94
CA PHE A 937 -8.49 24.07 15.87
C PHE A 937 -8.50 24.66 14.45
N GLY A 938 -9.26 25.75 14.21
CA GLY A 938 -9.21 26.48 12.95
C GLY A 938 -7.80 26.94 12.59
N ALA A 939 -6.96 27.34 13.55
CA ALA A 939 -5.56 27.66 13.32
C ALA A 939 -4.71 26.42 12.96
N ALA A 940 -5.09 25.20 13.38
CA ALA A 940 -4.33 24.00 13.03
C ALA A 940 -4.45 23.65 11.53
N TYR A 941 -5.68 23.62 11.00
CA TYR A 941 -5.95 23.11 9.65
C TYR A 941 -7.06 23.85 8.87
N GLY A 942 -7.66 24.90 9.44
CA GLY A 942 -8.72 25.67 8.80
C GLY A 942 -10.10 25.00 8.89
N SER A 943 -11.14 25.81 8.68
CA SER A 943 -12.50 25.34 8.45
C SER A 943 -13.22 26.38 7.62
N ALA A 944 -13.99 25.93 6.63
CA ALA A 944 -14.84 26.80 5.83
C ALA A 944 -15.79 27.61 6.74
N GLY A 945 -16.03 28.86 6.37
CA GLY A 945 -16.83 29.83 7.11
C GLY A 945 -16.09 30.54 8.25
N LEU A 946 -14.83 30.23 8.52
CA LEU A 946 -14.04 30.84 9.62
C LEU A 946 -12.95 31.81 9.12
N GLY A 947 -13.14 32.42 7.95
CA GLY A 947 -12.14 33.27 7.28
C GLY A 947 -11.71 34.53 8.04
N ASN A 948 -12.44 34.96 9.08
CA ASN A 948 -12.07 36.06 9.98
C ASN A 948 -11.65 35.60 11.39
N TYR A 949 -12.05 34.39 11.80
CA TYR A 949 -11.71 33.81 13.11
C TYR A 949 -10.37 33.09 13.11
N THR A 950 -10.10 32.31 12.07
CA THR A 950 -8.84 31.57 11.92
C THR A 950 -7.61 32.47 11.83
N PRO A 951 -7.63 33.61 11.10
CA PRO A 951 -6.53 34.58 11.12
C PRO A 951 -6.18 35.08 12.52
N GLY A 952 -7.19 35.42 13.34
CA GLY A 952 -6.97 35.89 14.70
C GLY A 952 -6.33 34.85 15.62
N ASN A 953 -6.72 33.58 15.49
CA ASN A 953 -6.09 32.49 16.26
C ASN A 953 -4.67 32.18 15.78
N THR A 954 -4.43 32.22 14.46
CA THR A 954 -3.08 32.00 13.91
C THR A 954 -2.11 33.10 14.33
N PHE A 955 -2.59 34.34 14.50
CA PHE A 955 -1.81 35.41 15.13
C PHE A 955 -1.42 35.10 16.57
N LEU A 956 -2.31 34.48 17.37
CA LEU A 956 -2.00 34.10 18.75
C LEU A 956 -0.87 33.06 18.81
N ASP A 957 -0.92 32.06 17.93
CA ASP A 957 0.12 31.03 17.84
C ASP A 957 1.47 31.68 17.49
N ALA A 958 1.48 32.56 16.48
CA ALA A 958 2.67 33.29 16.07
C ALA A 958 3.21 34.24 17.16
N LEU A 959 2.33 34.89 17.92
CA LEU A 959 2.71 35.74 19.05
C LEU A 959 3.38 34.93 20.17
N ALA A 960 2.91 33.71 20.45
CA ALA A 960 3.53 32.83 21.43
C ALA A 960 4.94 32.41 21.02
N GLU A 961 5.14 32.02 19.76
CA GLU A 961 6.48 31.72 19.20
C GLU A 961 7.41 32.93 19.30
N GLN A 962 6.92 34.12 18.92
CA GLN A 962 7.71 35.35 19.04
C GLN A 962 8.09 35.67 20.49
N ARG A 963 7.17 35.53 21.46
CA ARG A 963 7.47 35.73 22.88
C ARG A 963 8.56 34.79 23.37
N ARG A 964 8.48 33.52 22.99
CA ARG A 964 9.49 32.52 23.37
C ARG A 964 10.85 32.84 22.79
N ALA A 965 10.91 33.30 21.54
CA ALA A 965 12.15 33.79 20.93
C ALA A 965 12.75 35.00 21.68
N LEU A 966 11.91 35.81 22.35
CA LEU A 966 12.33 36.90 23.22
C LEU A 966 12.68 36.46 24.66
N GLY A 967 12.63 35.16 24.98
CA GLY A 967 12.88 34.62 26.31
C GLY A 967 11.74 34.85 27.31
N LEU A 968 10.56 35.25 26.84
CA LEU A 968 9.37 35.48 27.67
C LEU A 968 8.49 34.22 27.70
N PRO A 969 7.78 33.94 28.80
CA PRO A 969 6.85 32.81 28.85
C PRO A 969 5.71 33.04 27.86
N ALA A 970 5.34 31.99 27.14
CA ALA A 970 4.13 31.93 26.32
C ALA A 970 3.71 30.49 26.02
N THR A 971 2.40 30.25 26.02
CA THR A 971 1.80 28.99 25.56
C THR A 971 0.50 29.32 24.83
N ALA A 972 0.46 29.15 23.51
CA ALA A 972 -0.76 29.20 22.71
C ALA A 972 -1.30 27.78 22.54
N VAL A 973 -2.39 27.46 23.23
CA VAL A 973 -2.99 26.13 23.10
C VAL A 973 -4.04 26.17 22.00
N VAL A 974 -3.87 25.32 20.99
CA VAL A 974 -4.81 25.19 19.87
C VAL A 974 -5.89 24.18 20.29
N TRP A 975 -7.03 24.71 20.76
CA TRP A 975 -8.09 23.90 21.37
C TRP A 975 -9.11 23.35 20.35
N GLY A 976 -9.55 22.12 20.60
CA GLY A 976 -10.87 21.64 20.16
C GLY A 976 -12.02 22.35 20.88
N THR A 977 -13.26 21.95 20.60
CA THR A 977 -14.44 22.50 21.30
C THR A 977 -14.49 21.99 22.74
N TRP A 978 -14.94 22.81 23.70
CA TRP A 978 -15.11 22.40 25.11
C TRP A 978 -16.59 22.15 25.41
N GLU A 979 -16.89 21.08 26.13
CA GLU A 979 -18.26 20.74 26.55
C GLU A 979 -18.85 21.84 27.45
N GLY A 980 -20.10 22.22 27.21
CA GLY A 980 -20.81 23.23 28.00
C GLY A 980 -20.20 24.64 27.92
N SER A 981 -19.31 24.89 26.96
CA SER A 981 -18.85 26.23 26.63
C SER A 981 -19.85 26.92 25.70
N GLY A 982 -20.12 28.21 25.88
CA GLY A 982 -21.07 28.95 25.03
C GLY A 982 -20.70 29.04 23.53
N MET A 983 -19.58 28.46 23.10
CA MET A 983 -19.26 28.23 21.68
C MET A 983 -19.83 26.91 21.14
N ALA A 984 -19.94 25.86 21.97
CA ALA A 984 -20.55 24.59 21.59
C ALA A 984 -22.05 24.75 21.30
N ASP A 985 -22.73 25.62 22.06
CA ASP A 985 -24.16 25.89 21.95
C ASP A 985 -24.57 26.75 20.73
N ASN A 986 -23.62 27.36 20.01
CA ASN A 986 -23.87 28.21 18.83
C ASN A 986 -23.80 27.44 17.50
N GLY A 987 -24.03 26.12 17.52
CA GLY A 987 -23.98 25.24 16.35
C GLY A 987 -22.56 24.93 15.84
N VAL A 988 -21.50 25.54 16.38
CA VAL A 988 -20.10 25.18 16.05
C VAL A 988 -19.72 23.83 16.63
N GLY A 989 -20.23 23.47 17.82
CA GLY A 989 -20.01 22.14 18.43
C GLY A 989 -20.65 21.02 17.60
N GLU A 990 -21.87 21.25 17.10
CA GLU A 990 -22.56 20.31 16.20
C GLU A 990 -21.83 20.18 14.85
N ARG A 991 -21.40 21.30 14.26
CA ARG A 991 -20.59 21.33 13.02
C ARG A 991 -19.24 20.62 13.18
N ALA A 992 -18.53 20.85 14.29
CA ALA A 992 -17.27 20.18 14.61
C ALA A 992 -17.47 18.67 14.76
N ARG A 993 -18.54 18.23 15.44
CA ARG A 993 -18.89 16.80 15.58
C ARG A 993 -19.17 16.13 14.25
N LEU A 994 -19.86 16.81 13.33
CA LEU A 994 -20.12 16.32 11.96
C LEU A 994 -18.83 16.14 11.14
N GLN A 995 -17.77 16.88 11.47
CA GLN A 995 -16.44 16.76 10.89
C GLN A 995 -15.52 15.83 11.71
N GLY A 996 -16.04 15.06 12.66
CA GLY A 996 -15.25 14.14 13.48
C GLY A 996 -14.44 14.78 14.61
N VAL A 997 -14.69 16.05 14.96
CA VAL A 997 -14.05 16.75 16.09
C VAL A 997 -15.00 16.79 17.29
N TRP A 998 -14.60 16.17 18.39
CA TRP A 998 -15.43 15.99 19.56
C TRP A 998 -15.10 16.98 20.68
N GLU A 999 -16.12 17.26 21.49
CA GLU A 999 -16.00 18.18 22.62
C GLU A 999 -15.15 17.59 23.73
N LEU A 1000 -14.25 18.42 24.27
CA LEU A 1000 -13.36 18.11 25.37
C LEU A 1000 -14.05 18.35 26.72
N PRO A 1001 -14.02 17.37 27.64
CA PRO A 1001 -14.44 17.59 29.02
C PRO A 1001 -13.57 18.66 29.70
N PRO A 1002 -14.15 19.70 30.34
CA PRO A 1002 -13.38 20.79 30.94
C PRO A 1002 -12.31 20.36 31.95
N GLU A 1003 -12.58 19.33 32.76
CA GLU A 1003 -11.61 18.79 33.72
C GLU A 1003 -10.37 18.22 33.02
N LEU A 1004 -10.55 17.48 31.93
CA LEU A 1004 -9.44 16.90 31.18
C LEU A 1004 -8.71 17.96 30.34
N ALA A 1005 -9.43 18.93 29.79
CA ALA A 1005 -8.83 20.04 29.06
C ALA A 1005 -7.96 20.94 29.97
N THR A 1006 -8.41 21.23 31.19
CA THR A 1006 -7.59 21.96 32.18
C THR A 1006 -6.41 21.14 32.70
N ALA A 1007 -6.54 19.82 32.83
CA ALA A 1007 -5.40 18.94 33.11
C ALA A 1007 -4.38 18.94 31.94
N ALA A 1008 -4.84 18.98 30.70
CA ALA A 1008 -3.97 19.08 29.52
C ALA A 1008 -3.24 20.44 29.49
N LEU A 1009 -3.93 21.53 29.85
CA LEU A 1009 -3.33 22.86 30.01
C LEU A 1009 -2.24 22.86 31.11
N GLN A 1010 -2.49 22.23 32.26
CA GLN A 1010 -1.47 22.07 33.31
C GLN A 1010 -0.24 21.35 32.76
N GLN A 1011 -0.43 20.23 32.04
CA GLN A 1011 0.68 19.50 31.42
C GLN A 1011 1.47 20.37 30.43
N SER A 1012 0.81 21.20 29.62
CA SER A 1012 1.51 22.13 28.71
C SER A 1012 2.35 23.17 29.45
N LEU A 1013 1.90 23.66 30.61
CA LEU A 1013 2.66 24.59 31.44
C LEU A 1013 3.84 23.92 32.17
N ASP A 1014 3.67 22.67 32.59
CA ASP A 1014 4.68 21.86 33.26
C ASP A 1014 5.81 21.44 32.31
N HIS A 1015 5.47 21.17 31.04
CA HIS A 1015 6.42 20.84 29.97
C HIS A 1015 6.92 22.05 29.18
N GLU A 1016 6.48 23.26 29.55
CA GLU A 1016 6.84 24.53 28.91
C GLU A 1016 6.59 24.59 27.40
N GLU A 1017 5.55 23.91 26.90
CA GLU A 1017 5.21 23.91 25.47
C GLU A 1017 4.81 25.30 24.97
N THR A 1018 5.20 25.62 23.73
CA THR A 1018 4.85 26.90 23.09
C THR A 1018 3.49 26.85 22.39
N SER A 1019 3.30 25.88 21.49
CA SER A 1019 2.11 25.82 20.61
C SER A 1019 1.49 24.41 20.53
N PRO A 1020 1.10 23.79 21.65
CA PRO A 1020 0.51 22.45 21.62
C PRO A 1020 -0.90 22.46 21.01
N VAL A 1021 -1.22 21.42 20.24
CA VAL A 1021 -2.54 21.23 19.65
C VAL A 1021 -3.28 20.16 20.44
N ILE A 1022 -4.44 20.50 21.01
CA ILE A 1022 -5.21 19.63 21.90
C ILE A 1022 -6.65 19.53 21.38
N ILE A 1023 -6.93 18.46 20.64
CA ILE A 1023 -8.18 18.25 19.91
C ILE A 1023 -8.55 16.76 19.99
N ASP A 1024 -9.81 16.44 20.33
CA ASP A 1024 -10.31 15.07 20.22
C ASP A 1024 -10.81 14.84 18.78
N ILE A 1025 -9.97 14.20 17.97
CA ILE A 1025 -10.30 13.85 16.58
C ILE A 1025 -10.67 12.37 16.51
N ARG A 1026 -11.90 12.09 16.08
CA ARG A 1026 -12.41 10.75 15.76
C ARG A 1026 -12.17 10.47 14.29
N TRP A 1027 -10.97 9.98 13.99
CA TRP A 1027 -10.47 9.77 12.63
C TRP A 1027 -11.43 8.95 11.75
N ASP A 1028 -12.12 7.95 12.31
CA ASP A 1028 -13.14 7.12 11.62
C ASP A 1028 -14.33 7.91 11.06
N SER A 1029 -14.60 9.09 11.61
CA SER A 1029 -15.66 10.01 11.20
C SER A 1029 -15.11 11.36 10.74
N PHE A 1030 -13.78 11.53 10.74
CA PHE A 1030 -13.12 12.78 10.42
C PHE A 1030 -13.10 12.95 8.91
N SER A 1031 -14.12 13.64 8.42
CA SER A 1031 -14.02 14.34 7.16
C SER A 1031 -13.40 15.71 7.47
N LEU A 1032 -12.18 15.95 6.96
CA LEU A 1032 -11.94 17.30 6.44
C LEU A 1032 -13.08 17.58 5.46
N GLY A 1033 -13.34 18.83 5.08
CA GLY A 1033 -13.98 19.00 3.79
C GLY A 1033 -13.04 18.41 2.73
N THR A 1034 -12.96 17.08 2.59
CA THR A 1034 -12.23 16.32 1.59
C THR A 1034 -12.99 16.62 0.32
N ASN A 1035 -12.74 17.82 -0.19
CA ASN A 1035 -12.92 18.17 -1.56
C ASN A 1035 -12.23 17.02 -2.31
N THR A 1036 -13.02 16.24 -3.02
CA THR A 1036 -12.58 15.23 -4.00
C THR A 1036 -11.70 15.83 -5.11
N GLU A 1037 -11.34 17.11 -5.01
CA GLU A 1037 -10.63 17.92 -5.98
C GLU A 1037 -9.17 18.24 -5.57
N ARG A 1038 -8.79 18.07 -4.28
CA ARG A 1038 -7.40 18.24 -3.84
C ARG A 1038 -7.10 17.49 -2.53
N ASP A 1039 -6.06 16.66 -2.54
CA ASP A 1039 -5.59 15.95 -1.35
C ASP A 1039 -4.98 16.93 -0.34
N SER A 1040 -5.06 16.61 0.96
CA SER A 1040 -4.46 17.42 2.01
C SER A 1040 -3.30 16.69 2.69
N PRO A 1041 -2.05 16.92 2.24
CA PRO A 1041 -0.86 16.28 2.79
C PRO A 1041 -0.60 16.57 4.28
N LEU A 1042 -1.28 17.58 4.85
CA LEU A 1042 -1.10 18.04 6.22
C LEU A 1042 -1.17 16.92 7.27
N PHE A 1043 -2.04 15.93 7.06
CA PHE A 1043 -2.31 14.84 8.00
C PHE A 1043 -1.61 13.53 7.66
N GLU A 1044 -0.78 13.49 6.61
CA GLU A 1044 -0.05 12.27 6.21
C GLU A 1044 0.81 11.67 7.32
N MET A 1045 1.31 12.51 8.23
CA MET A 1045 2.10 12.07 9.37
C MET A 1045 1.25 11.79 10.63
N VAL A 1046 -0.08 11.88 10.54
CA VAL A 1046 -1.00 11.36 11.54
C VAL A 1046 -1.41 9.94 11.12
N PRO A 1047 -1.03 8.91 11.88
CA PRO A 1047 -1.16 7.53 11.41
C PRO A 1047 -2.58 7.04 11.14
N GLU A 1048 -3.54 7.47 11.96
CA GLU A 1048 -4.95 7.15 11.77
C GLU A 1048 -5.50 7.81 10.51
N ALA A 1049 -5.08 9.04 10.23
CA ALA A 1049 -5.44 9.78 9.03
C ALA A 1049 -4.81 9.17 7.77
N ALA A 1050 -3.51 8.85 7.81
CA ALA A 1050 -2.78 8.26 6.69
C ALA A 1050 -3.38 6.91 6.26
N LYS A 1051 -3.81 6.09 7.23
CA LYS A 1051 -4.50 4.82 6.94
C LYS A 1051 -5.84 5.06 6.24
N LEU A 1052 -6.61 6.05 6.69
CA LEU A 1052 -7.90 6.38 6.09
C LEU A 1052 -7.74 7.05 4.73
N LEU A 1053 -6.74 7.91 4.56
CA LEU A 1053 -6.38 8.53 3.28
C LEU A 1053 -5.93 7.47 2.28
N ALA A 1054 -5.05 6.53 2.65
CA ALA A 1054 -4.66 5.43 1.76
C ALA A 1054 -5.83 4.49 1.40
N GLN A 1055 -6.77 4.30 2.32
CA GLN A 1055 -8.01 3.56 2.05
C GLN A 1055 -8.95 4.37 1.14
N ALA A 1056 -9.07 5.67 1.38
CA ALA A 1056 -9.87 6.59 0.60
C ALA A 1056 -9.29 6.76 -0.80
N GLU A 1057 -7.97 6.85 -0.99
CA GLU A 1057 -7.27 6.86 -2.29
C GLU A 1057 -7.47 5.56 -3.06
N ALA A 1058 -7.34 4.40 -2.40
CA ALA A 1058 -7.64 3.12 -3.04
C ALA A 1058 -9.12 3.00 -3.45
N THR A 1059 -10.02 3.59 -2.65
CA THR A 1059 -11.46 3.64 -2.96
C THR A 1059 -11.75 4.68 -4.03
N ALA A 1060 -11.10 5.84 -4.00
CA ALA A 1060 -11.24 6.97 -4.91
C ALA A 1060 -10.62 6.69 -6.26
N ALA A 1061 -9.54 5.91 -6.36
CA ALA A 1061 -9.02 5.42 -7.64
C ALA A 1061 -10.02 4.44 -8.29
N ALA A 1062 -10.63 3.56 -7.50
CA ALA A 1062 -11.70 2.67 -7.98
C ALA A 1062 -13.01 3.42 -8.28
N GLU A 1063 -13.31 4.47 -7.51
CA GLU A 1063 -14.48 5.33 -7.69
C GLU A 1063 -14.28 6.38 -8.77
N ALA A 1064 -13.07 6.86 -9.06
CA ALA A 1064 -12.74 7.77 -10.16
C ALA A 1064 -12.78 7.05 -11.50
N GLU A 1065 -12.25 5.81 -11.57
CA GLU A 1065 -12.50 4.92 -12.71
C GLU A 1065 -14.01 4.63 -12.87
N ALA A 1066 -14.75 4.51 -11.77
CA ALA A 1066 -16.20 4.35 -11.80
C ALA A 1066 -16.97 5.66 -12.03
N ALA A 1067 -16.41 6.84 -11.73
CA ALA A 1067 -17.04 8.15 -11.78
C ALA A 1067 -16.81 8.84 -13.12
N ASP A 1068 -15.63 8.72 -13.74
CA ASP A 1068 -15.45 9.01 -15.16
C ASP A 1068 -16.37 8.09 -15.98
N GLY A 1069 -16.40 6.79 -15.63
CA GLY A 1069 -17.36 5.85 -16.19
C GLY A 1069 -18.82 6.18 -15.87
N ALA A 1070 -19.15 6.78 -14.72
CA ALA A 1070 -20.51 7.13 -14.32
C ALA A 1070 -20.98 8.47 -14.86
N ALA A 1071 -20.09 9.45 -15.04
CA ALA A 1071 -20.37 10.72 -15.72
C ALA A 1071 -20.57 10.46 -17.21
N ASP A 1072 -19.69 9.67 -17.85
CA ASP A 1072 -19.89 9.19 -19.22
C ASP A 1072 -21.13 8.30 -19.34
N ALA A 1073 -21.41 7.42 -18.38
CA ALA A 1073 -22.62 6.61 -18.39
C ALA A 1073 -23.89 7.43 -18.10
N LEU A 1074 -23.82 8.49 -17.28
CA LEU A 1074 -24.93 9.41 -17.04
C LEU A 1074 -25.22 10.20 -18.32
N LEU A 1075 -24.19 10.73 -18.98
CA LEU A 1075 -24.31 11.42 -20.26
C LEU A 1075 -24.86 10.49 -21.35
N HIS A 1076 -24.29 9.28 -21.49
CA HIS A 1076 -24.77 8.26 -22.44
C HIS A 1076 -26.19 7.82 -22.12
N ARG A 1077 -26.56 7.66 -20.85
CA ARG A 1077 -27.93 7.33 -20.44
C ARG A 1077 -28.89 8.47 -20.77
N LEU A 1078 -28.49 9.72 -20.58
CA LEU A 1078 -29.33 10.88 -20.88
C LEU A 1078 -29.53 11.07 -22.39
N THR A 1079 -28.48 10.91 -23.23
CA THR A 1079 -28.58 11.07 -24.71
C THR A 1079 -29.55 10.10 -25.40
N GLY A 1080 -29.88 8.97 -24.78
CA GLY A 1080 -30.84 7.98 -25.30
C GLY A 1080 -32.26 8.10 -24.77
N LEU A 1081 -32.55 9.06 -23.88
CA LEU A 1081 -33.84 9.22 -23.21
C LEU A 1081 -34.64 10.41 -23.74
N PRO A 1082 -35.99 10.34 -23.77
CA PRO A 1082 -36.83 11.50 -24.02
C PRO A 1082 -36.62 12.60 -22.96
N PRO A 1083 -36.82 13.90 -23.29
CA PRO A 1083 -36.57 15.02 -22.36
C PRO A 1083 -37.26 14.88 -20.99
N ALA A 1084 -38.50 14.39 -20.95
CA ALA A 1084 -39.25 14.17 -19.71
C ALA A 1084 -38.63 13.09 -18.80
N GLU A 1085 -37.93 12.10 -19.37
CA GLU A 1085 -37.23 11.07 -18.61
C GLU A 1085 -35.83 11.53 -18.17
N GLN A 1086 -35.17 12.41 -18.96
CA GLN A 1086 -33.93 13.07 -18.56
C GLN A 1086 -34.13 13.94 -17.31
N ASP A 1087 -35.18 14.78 -17.30
CA ASP A 1087 -35.52 15.64 -16.16
C ASP A 1087 -35.76 14.84 -14.87
N ARG A 1088 -36.44 13.70 -14.99
CA ARG A 1088 -36.73 12.84 -13.86
C ARG A 1088 -35.47 12.19 -13.28
N VAL A 1089 -34.53 11.77 -14.14
CA VAL A 1089 -33.27 11.17 -13.71
C VAL A 1089 -32.39 12.19 -12.99
N LEU A 1090 -32.29 13.41 -13.52
CA LEU A 1090 -31.51 14.49 -12.91
C LEU A 1090 -32.15 14.99 -11.59
N LEU A 1091 -33.48 15.08 -11.53
CA LEU A 1091 -34.18 15.45 -10.29
C LEU A 1091 -33.97 14.43 -9.17
N ASP A 1092 -34.02 13.12 -9.48
CA ASP A 1092 -33.75 12.09 -8.49
C ASP A 1092 -32.29 12.09 -8.04
N LEU A 1093 -31.34 12.43 -8.93
CA LEU A 1093 -29.93 12.62 -8.57
C LEU A 1093 -29.76 13.76 -7.57
N VAL A 1094 -30.30 14.94 -7.87
CA VAL A 1094 -30.21 16.13 -6.99
C VAL A 1094 -30.82 15.84 -5.62
N ARG A 1095 -32.00 15.22 -5.58
CA ARG A 1095 -32.69 14.90 -4.31
C ARG A 1095 -31.95 13.85 -3.51
N LYS A 1096 -31.33 12.87 -4.16
CA LYS A 1096 -30.51 11.84 -3.49
C LYS A 1096 -29.28 12.47 -2.84
N GLN A 1097 -28.57 13.35 -3.55
CA GLN A 1097 -27.40 14.02 -2.99
C GLN A 1097 -27.78 14.96 -1.85
N ALA A 1098 -28.87 15.73 -2.02
CA ALA A 1098 -29.36 16.63 -0.98
C ALA A 1098 -29.81 15.90 0.29
N ALA A 1099 -30.48 14.74 0.16
CA ALA A 1099 -30.86 13.91 1.31
C ALA A 1099 -29.64 13.37 2.05
N SER A 1100 -28.55 13.05 1.33
CA SER A 1100 -27.31 12.59 1.96
C SER A 1100 -26.63 13.69 2.76
N VAL A 1101 -26.61 14.93 2.26
CA VAL A 1101 -26.02 16.09 2.98
C VAL A 1101 -26.80 16.40 4.25
N LEU A 1102 -28.12 16.24 4.23
CA LEU A 1102 -28.97 16.42 5.41
C LEU A 1102 -28.97 15.22 6.39
N GLY A 1103 -28.10 14.22 6.18
CA GLY A 1103 -27.99 13.07 7.07
C GLY A 1103 -29.15 12.08 6.99
N HIS A 1104 -29.99 12.13 5.94
CA HIS A 1104 -31.14 11.23 5.77
C HIS A 1104 -30.79 9.84 5.18
N GLY A 1105 -29.50 9.51 5.07
CA GLY A 1105 -29.01 8.24 4.54
C GLY A 1105 -29.20 8.09 3.02
N THR A 1106 -28.36 7.27 2.38
CA THR A 1106 -28.44 7.03 0.93
C THR A 1106 -29.42 5.91 0.63
N ALA A 1107 -30.51 6.27 -0.06
CA ALA A 1107 -31.50 5.39 -0.72
C ALA A 1107 -32.62 4.80 0.18
N GLY A 1108 -33.76 5.50 0.14
CA GLY A 1108 -35.08 4.99 0.50
C GLY A 1108 -36.18 5.96 0.05
N PRO A 1109 -37.41 5.50 -0.25
CA PRO A 1109 -38.51 6.38 -0.63
C PRO A 1109 -38.84 7.43 0.45
N GLU A 1110 -38.54 7.13 1.72
CA GLU A 1110 -38.71 8.06 2.84
C GLU A 1110 -37.66 9.19 2.84
N ALA A 1111 -36.40 8.90 2.50
CA ALA A 1111 -35.33 9.91 2.39
C ALA A 1111 -35.56 10.87 1.22
N LEU A 1112 -36.03 10.36 0.07
CA LEU A 1112 -36.46 11.20 -1.07
C LEU A 1112 -37.71 12.01 -0.73
N ALA A 1113 -38.65 11.47 0.05
CA ALA A 1113 -39.84 12.20 0.49
C ALA A 1113 -39.51 13.38 1.43
N ALA A 1114 -38.42 13.31 2.20
CA ALA A 1114 -37.95 14.41 3.04
C ALA A 1114 -37.45 15.62 2.21
N VAL A 1115 -36.88 15.38 1.04
CA VAL A 1115 -36.44 16.42 0.09
C VAL A 1115 -37.49 16.61 -1.02
N GLY A 1116 -38.44 17.51 -0.78
CA GLY A 1116 -39.50 17.82 -1.73
C GLY A 1116 -38.96 18.50 -3.01
N PRO A 1117 -39.43 18.14 -4.22
CA PRO A 1117 -38.87 18.62 -5.48
C PRO A 1117 -38.98 20.15 -5.69
N GLN A 1118 -39.98 20.77 -5.06
CA GLN A 1118 -40.28 22.21 -5.16
C GLN A 1118 -39.94 22.98 -3.88
N ARG A 1119 -39.35 22.31 -2.87
CA ARG A 1119 -39.09 22.93 -1.56
C ARG A 1119 -37.72 23.59 -1.58
N ALA A 1120 -37.64 24.83 -1.12
CA ALA A 1120 -36.39 25.57 -1.14
C ALA A 1120 -35.36 24.91 -0.20
N PHE A 1121 -34.10 24.83 -0.64
CA PHE A 1121 -33.03 24.21 0.16
C PHE A 1121 -32.87 24.86 1.54
N ARG A 1122 -33.02 26.19 1.66
CA ARG A 1122 -33.01 26.91 2.95
C ARG A 1122 -34.08 26.41 3.93
N GLU A 1123 -35.26 26.04 3.44
CA GLU A 1123 -36.36 25.52 4.27
C GLU A 1123 -36.15 24.06 4.68
N LEU A 1124 -35.22 23.37 4.02
CA LEU A 1124 -34.79 22.00 4.29
C LEU A 1124 -33.60 21.94 5.24
N GLY A 1125 -33.06 23.09 5.67
CA GLY A 1125 -31.91 23.17 6.58
C GLY A 1125 -30.56 23.37 5.88
N PHE A 1126 -30.54 23.68 4.58
CA PHE A 1126 -29.29 24.05 3.91
C PHE A 1126 -28.82 25.45 4.33
N ASP A 1127 -27.58 25.49 4.78
CA ASP A 1127 -26.76 26.65 5.05
C ASP A 1127 -25.64 26.80 4.00
N SER A 1128 -24.73 27.74 4.23
CA SER A 1128 -23.60 28.02 3.33
C SER A 1128 -22.63 26.84 3.16
N LEU A 1129 -22.49 25.96 4.14
CA LEU A 1129 -21.53 24.85 4.12
C LEU A 1129 -22.13 23.59 3.48
N SER A 1130 -23.36 23.24 3.85
CA SER A 1130 -24.12 22.17 3.21
C SER A 1130 -24.40 22.45 1.72
N ALA A 1131 -24.48 23.73 1.33
CA ALA A 1131 -24.50 24.13 -0.07
C ALA A 1131 -23.21 23.76 -0.82
N VAL A 1132 -22.04 23.97 -0.19
CA VAL A 1132 -20.74 23.59 -0.75
C VAL A 1132 -20.60 22.06 -0.81
N GLU A 1133 -21.04 21.34 0.23
CA GLU A 1133 -21.02 19.88 0.22
C GLU A 1133 -21.91 19.28 -0.88
N LEU A 1134 -23.13 19.79 -1.07
CA LEU A 1134 -24.01 19.38 -2.15
C LEU A 1134 -23.42 19.70 -3.52
N ARG A 1135 -22.80 20.87 -3.66
CA ARG A 1135 -22.09 21.25 -4.89
C ARG A 1135 -20.98 20.25 -5.22
N ASN A 1136 -20.13 19.90 -4.26
CA ASN A 1136 -19.02 18.96 -4.47
C ASN A 1136 -19.52 17.57 -4.88
N ARG A 1137 -20.56 17.08 -4.19
CA ARG A 1137 -21.20 15.79 -4.50
C ARG A 1137 -21.85 15.78 -5.89
N LEU A 1138 -22.46 16.89 -6.31
CA LEU A 1138 -23.03 17.02 -7.63
C LEU A 1138 -21.96 17.12 -8.71
N GLY A 1139 -20.93 17.94 -8.52
CA GLY A 1139 -19.81 18.06 -9.45
C GLY A 1139 -19.11 16.72 -9.70
N THR A 1140 -18.94 15.91 -8.64
CA THR A 1140 -18.39 14.55 -8.76
C THR A 1140 -19.32 13.62 -9.56
N ALA A 1141 -20.64 13.71 -9.35
CA ALA A 1141 -21.60 12.84 -10.02
C ALA A 1141 -21.86 13.21 -11.49
N THR A 1142 -21.57 14.46 -11.90
CA THR A 1142 -21.85 14.97 -13.24
C THR A 1142 -20.60 15.32 -14.04
N GLY A 1143 -19.43 15.40 -13.41
CA GLY A 1143 -18.20 15.89 -14.05
C GLY A 1143 -18.18 17.41 -14.29
N LEU A 1144 -19.18 18.16 -13.79
CA LEU A 1144 -19.30 19.60 -14.03
C LEU A 1144 -18.58 20.44 -12.97
N SER A 1145 -18.04 21.58 -13.40
CA SER A 1145 -17.55 22.64 -12.49
C SER A 1145 -18.72 23.54 -12.06
N LEU A 1146 -19.24 23.31 -10.86
CA LEU A 1146 -20.42 24.02 -10.35
C LEU A 1146 -20.03 25.15 -9.36
N PRO A 1147 -20.67 26.34 -9.41
CA PRO A 1147 -20.36 27.46 -8.53
C PRO A 1147 -20.75 27.20 -7.07
N SER A 1148 -20.04 27.80 -6.10
CA SER A 1148 -20.36 27.65 -4.66
C SER A 1148 -21.70 28.27 -4.26
N THR A 1149 -22.28 29.15 -5.10
CA THR A 1149 -23.58 29.79 -4.91
C THR A 1149 -24.76 29.00 -5.48
N LEU A 1150 -24.51 27.83 -6.09
CA LEU A 1150 -25.47 26.99 -6.83
C LEU A 1150 -26.85 26.84 -6.15
N VAL A 1151 -26.85 26.57 -4.84
CA VAL A 1151 -28.06 26.33 -4.04
C VAL A 1151 -28.86 27.60 -3.77
N PHE A 1152 -28.25 28.77 -3.93
CA PHE A 1152 -28.90 30.07 -3.80
C PHE A 1152 -29.43 30.59 -5.14
N ASP A 1153 -28.70 30.35 -6.22
CA ASP A 1153 -29.10 30.75 -7.58
C ASP A 1153 -30.21 29.83 -8.13
N HIS A 1154 -30.18 28.55 -7.74
CA HIS A 1154 -31.18 27.54 -8.06
C HIS A 1154 -31.78 26.97 -6.76
N PRO A 1155 -32.72 27.70 -6.13
CA PRO A 1155 -33.14 27.45 -4.75
C PRO A 1155 -33.93 26.16 -4.54
N THR A 1156 -34.40 25.49 -5.60
CA THR A 1156 -35.15 24.22 -5.52
C THR A 1156 -34.48 23.06 -6.27
N PRO A 1157 -34.70 21.79 -5.85
CA PRO A 1157 -34.17 20.62 -6.57
C PRO A 1157 -34.55 20.54 -8.05
N VAL A 1158 -35.73 21.05 -8.44
CA VAL A 1158 -36.18 21.08 -9.85
C VAL A 1158 -35.39 22.10 -10.67
N GLU A 1159 -35.19 23.32 -10.15
CA GLU A 1159 -34.40 24.35 -10.84
C GLU A 1159 -32.95 23.91 -11.01
N LEU A 1160 -32.41 23.23 -9.99
CA LEU A 1160 -31.05 22.71 -10.03
C LEU A 1160 -30.90 21.55 -11.03
N ALA A 1161 -31.89 20.66 -11.13
CA ALA A 1161 -31.89 19.59 -12.12
C ALA A 1161 -31.99 20.11 -13.57
N ALA A 1162 -32.72 21.20 -13.78
CA ALA A 1162 -32.82 21.86 -15.09
C ALA A 1162 -31.47 22.46 -15.52
N LEU A 1163 -30.76 23.12 -14.60
CA LEU A 1163 -29.40 23.62 -14.87
C LEU A 1163 -28.47 22.48 -15.30
N LEU A 1164 -28.44 21.37 -14.54
CA LEU A 1164 -27.59 20.22 -14.87
C LEU A 1164 -27.89 19.65 -16.26
N ARG A 1165 -29.15 19.68 -16.71
CA ARG A 1165 -29.53 19.21 -18.05
C ARG A 1165 -28.93 20.08 -19.14
N THR A 1166 -29.03 21.40 -18.98
CA THR A 1166 -28.50 22.38 -19.94
C THR A 1166 -26.99 22.25 -20.06
N GLU A 1167 -26.28 22.17 -18.93
CA GLU A 1167 -24.82 22.04 -18.88
C GLU A 1167 -24.33 20.70 -19.47
N LEU A 1168 -25.08 19.60 -19.32
CA LEU A 1168 -24.67 18.27 -19.80
C LEU A 1168 -25.01 17.99 -21.28
N LEU A 1169 -26.15 18.45 -21.78
CA LEU A 1169 -26.68 18.03 -23.09
C LEU A 1169 -26.65 19.10 -24.17
N GLY A 1170 -26.40 20.36 -23.80
CA GLY A 1170 -26.52 21.50 -24.72
C GLY A 1170 -27.97 21.76 -25.16
N ASP A 1171 -28.20 22.94 -25.73
CA ASP A 1171 -29.53 23.44 -26.02
C ASP A 1171 -30.13 22.75 -27.27
N THR A 1172 -30.97 21.72 -27.09
CA THR A 1172 -31.73 21.08 -28.19
C THR A 1172 -33.16 21.60 -28.24
N ASP A 1173 -33.34 22.84 -28.67
CA ASP A 1173 -34.64 23.33 -29.12
C ASP A 1173 -34.65 23.46 -30.64
N GLY A 1174 -35.23 22.46 -31.32
CA GLY A 1174 -35.84 22.64 -32.64
C GLY A 1174 -35.52 21.63 -33.75
N VAL A 1175 -36.02 20.39 -33.68
CA VAL A 1175 -36.27 19.55 -34.88
C VAL A 1175 -37.53 18.70 -34.67
N ASP A 1176 -38.46 18.70 -35.64
CA ASP A 1176 -39.78 18.05 -35.57
C ASP A 1176 -39.67 16.51 -35.76
N PRO A 1177 -39.99 15.68 -34.74
CA PRO A 1177 -39.76 14.23 -34.75
C PRO A 1177 -40.47 13.44 -35.87
N LEU A 1178 -41.50 14.02 -36.49
CA LEU A 1178 -42.27 13.34 -37.53
C LEU A 1178 -41.54 13.28 -38.88
N LEU A 1179 -40.69 14.28 -39.17
CA LEU A 1179 -39.92 14.34 -40.41
C LEU A 1179 -38.76 13.33 -40.40
N ASP A 1180 -38.10 13.18 -39.24
CA ASP A 1180 -37.03 12.19 -39.07
C ASP A 1180 -37.52 10.74 -39.26
N GLU A 1181 -38.76 10.43 -38.86
CA GLU A 1181 -39.32 9.10 -39.03
C GLU A 1181 -39.71 8.82 -40.49
N ILE A 1182 -40.10 9.85 -41.25
CA ILE A 1182 -40.35 9.76 -42.70
C ILE A 1182 -39.05 9.52 -43.46
N ASP A 1183 -37.97 10.20 -43.09
CA ASP A 1183 -36.64 10.01 -43.68
C ASP A 1183 -36.08 8.61 -43.38
N ARG A 1184 -36.29 8.10 -42.16
CA ARG A 1184 -35.95 6.72 -41.77
C ARG A 1184 -36.73 5.68 -42.60
N LEU A 1185 -38.02 5.93 -42.86
CA LEU A 1185 -38.86 5.08 -43.70
C LEU A 1185 -38.39 5.09 -45.16
N GLY A 1186 -37.93 6.24 -45.67
CA GLY A 1186 -37.32 6.39 -46.98
C GLY A 1186 -36.07 5.51 -47.16
N GLY A 1187 -35.19 5.49 -46.15
CA GLY A 1187 -34.02 4.61 -46.13
C GLY A 1187 -34.38 3.12 -46.14
N ALA A 1188 -35.39 2.70 -45.36
CA ALA A 1188 -35.84 1.32 -45.30
C ALA A 1188 -36.50 0.83 -46.61
N LEU A 1189 -37.22 1.71 -47.31
CA LEU A 1189 -37.84 1.42 -48.62
C LEU A 1189 -36.79 1.26 -49.74
N ALA A 1190 -35.69 2.01 -49.68
CA ALA A 1190 -34.57 1.86 -50.61
C ALA A 1190 -33.87 0.49 -50.46
N ALA A 1191 -33.75 -0.01 -49.22
CA ALA A 1191 -33.21 -1.34 -48.94
C ALA A 1191 -34.17 -2.47 -49.38
N ALA A 1192 -35.48 -2.29 -49.20
CA ALA A 1192 -36.52 -3.28 -49.58
C ALA A 1192 -36.71 -3.40 -51.11
N ALA A 1193 -36.33 -2.38 -51.90
CA ALA A 1193 -36.42 -2.40 -53.36
C ALA A 1193 -35.47 -3.42 -54.05
N GLN A 1194 -34.55 -4.04 -53.29
CA GLN A 1194 -33.68 -5.13 -53.74
C GLN A 1194 -34.31 -6.53 -53.59
N ALA A 1195 -35.45 -6.65 -52.89
CA ALA A 1195 -36.26 -7.87 -52.83
C ALA A 1195 -37.26 -7.90 -54.01
N GLY A 1196 -37.60 -9.09 -54.52
CA GLY A 1196 -38.18 -9.31 -55.85
C GLY A 1196 -39.52 -8.62 -56.20
N PRO A 1197 -40.01 -8.77 -57.45
CA PRO A 1197 -41.14 -8.01 -58.01
C PRO A 1197 -42.47 -8.13 -57.25
N GLU A 1198 -42.69 -9.22 -56.51
CA GLU A 1198 -43.92 -9.45 -55.72
C GLU A 1198 -44.00 -8.59 -54.45
N ASP A 1199 -42.86 -8.31 -53.80
CA ASP A 1199 -42.82 -7.51 -52.57
C ASP A 1199 -43.01 -6.02 -52.86
N ARG A 1200 -42.49 -5.55 -54.00
CA ARG A 1200 -42.65 -4.16 -54.48
C ARG A 1200 -44.12 -3.80 -54.71
N GLY A 1201 -44.92 -4.74 -55.22
CA GLY A 1201 -46.36 -4.56 -55.41
C GLY A 1201 -47.14 -4.45 -54.10
N ARG A 1202 -46.81 -5.27 -53.09
CA ARG A 1202 -47.46 -5.22 -51.75
C ARG A 1202 -47.11 -3.95 -50.98
N ILE A 1203 -45.85 -3.51 -51.03
CA ILE A 1203 -45.38 -2.29 -50.36
C ILE A 1203 -46.01 -1.06 -51.01
N SER A 1204 -46.01 -0.96 -52.34
CA SER A 1204 -46.60 0.16 -53.06
C SER A 1204 -48.10 0.30 -52.78
N GLY A 1205 -48.82 -0.83 -52.69
CA GLY A 1205 -50.25 -0.84 -52.31
C GLY A 1205 -50.52 -0.36 -50.88
N ARG A 1206 -49.64 -0.66 -49.92
CA ARG A 1206 -49.75 -0.17 -48.54
C ARG A 1206 -49.41 1.32 -48.39
N LEU A 1207 -48.40 1.80 -49.12
CA LEU A 1207 -48.06 3.22 -49.14
C LEU A 1207 -49.18 4.06 -49.77
N HIS A 1208 -49.80 3.58 -50.86
CA HIS A 1208 -50.98 4.24 -51.44
C HIS A 1208 -52.18 4.24 -50.47
N ALA A 1209 -52.39 3.18 -49.69
CA ALA A 1209 -53.44 3.13 -48.68
C ALA A 1209 -53.19 4.07 -47.49
N LEU A 1210 -51.92 4.22 -47.05
CA LEU A 1210 -51.52 5.17 -46.01
C LEU A 1210 -51.64 6.62 -46.49
N LEU A 1211 -51.22 6.91 -47.73
CA LEU A 1211 -51.35 8.23 -48.34
C LEU A 1211 -52.83 8.60 -48.54
N ALA A 1212 -53.68 7.64 -48.94
CA ALA A 1212 -55.12 7.83 -49.05
C ALA A 1212 -55.79 8.04 -47.68
N ALA A 1213 -55.33 7.36 -46.61
CA ALA A 1213 -55.82 7.55 -45.24
C ALA A 1213 -55.37 8.90 -44.65
N TRP A 1214 -54.16 9.36 -44.96
CA TRP A 1214 -53.66 10.69 -44.59
C TRP A 1214 -54.44 11.80 -45.31
N ASN A 1215 -54.67 11.65 -46.62
CA ASN A 1215 -55.47 12.61 -47.38
C ASN A 1215 -56.96 12.59 -46.99
N ALA A 1216 -57.47 11.46 -46.47
CA ALA A 1216 -58.83 11.36 -45.93
C ALA A 1216 -58.97 11.94 -44.51
N THR A 1217 -57.87 12.11 -43.76
CA THR A 1217 -57.87 12.70 -42.41
C THR A 1217 -57.65 14.22 -42.41
N GLY A 1218 -57.27 14.79 -43.54
CA GLY A 1218 -57.16 16.25 -43.75
C GLY A 1218 -58.45 16.96 -44.20
N ALA A 1219 -59.59 16.26 -44.31
CA ALA A 1219 -60.86 16.87 -44.67
C ALA A 1219 -61.74 17.14 -43.43
N ASP A 1220 -61.34 18.14 -42.63
CA ASP A 1220 -62.31 19.04 -42.02
C ASP A 1220 -61.66 20.39 -41.66
N ALA A 1221 -62.34 21.44 -42.13
CA ALA A 1221 -62.16 22.87 -41.86
C ALA A 1221 -61.06 23.65 -42.61
N ALA A 1222 -61.29 23.89 -43.92
CA ALA A 1222 -61.14 25.24 -44.46
C ALA A 1222 -62.39 25.61 -45.29
N PRO A 1223 -62.98 26.80 -45.10
CA PRO A 1223 -64.21 27.19 -45.77
C PRO A 1223 -63.94 27.48 -47.25
N ALA A 1224 -64.92 27.14 -48.09
CA ALA A 1224 -64.89 27.39 -49.53
C ALA A 1224 -64.62 28.87 -49.87
N PRO A 1225 -63.79 29.14 -50.89
CA PRO A 1225 -63.97 30.27 -51.77
C PRO A 1225 -64.66 29.78 -53.06
N ASP A 1226 -65.88 30.27 -53.30
CA ASP A 1226 -66.52 30.24 -54.61
C ASP A 1226 -65.65 30.94 -55.66
N ALA A 1227 -65.31 30.25 -56.75
CA ALA A 1227 -65.51 30.71 -58.13
C ALA A 1227 -64.84 29.77 -59.15
N ASP A 1228 -65.68 28.95 -59.78
CA ASP A 1228 -65.78 28.69 -61.22
C ASP A 1228 -64.50 28.82 -62.09
N LEU A 1229 -64.00 27.68 -62.58
CA LEU A 1229 -62.99 27.55 -63.65
C LEU A 1229 -63.48 26.60 -64.75
N ASP A 1230 -64.72 26.81 -65.24
CA ASP A 1230 -65.10 26.44 -66.61
C ASP A 1230 -64.73 27.55 -67.63
N ALA A 1231 -63.81 28.45 -67.27
CA ALA A 1231 -63.28 29.51 -68.13
C ALA A 1231 -61.83 29.88 -67.79
N ALA A 1232 -60.88 28.98 -68.08
CA ALA A 1232 -59.49 29.33 -68.32
C ALA A 1232 -59.05 28.64 -69.62
N SER A 1233 -58.48 29.42 -70.55
CA SER A 1233 -58.11 28.95 -71.89
C SER A 1233 -56.75 28.26 -71.89
N ASP A 1234 -56.52 27.36 -72.85
CA ASP A 1234 -55.27 26.60 -73.04
C ASP A 1234 -53.98 27.44 -72.94
N SER A 1235 -54.02 28.75 -73.20
CA SER A 1235 -52.88 29.64 -73.01
C SER A 1235 -52.42 29.78 -71.56
N GLU A 1236 -53.32 29.76 -70.58
CA GLU A 1236 -52.97 29.90 -69.14
C GLU A 1236 -52.39 28.60 -68.58
N LEU A 1237 -52.63 27.47 -69.25
CA LEU A 1237 -52.05 26.17 -68.91
C LEU A 1237 -50.61 26.00 -69.42
N PHE A 1238 -50.19 26.78 -70.43
CA PHE A 1238 -48.82 26.75 -70.94
C PHE A 1238 -47.87 27.70 -70.19
N ASP A 1239 -48.36 28.81 -69.64
CA ASP A 1239 -47.54 29.71 -68.81
C ASP A 1239 -47.10 29.06 -67.49
N LEU A 1240 -47.87 28.10 -66.98
CA LEU A 1240 -47.55 27.32 -65.77
C LEU A 1240 -46.49 26.23 -65.99
N LEU A 1241 -46.16 25.90 -67.25
CA LEU A 1241 -45.14 24.91 -67.60
C LEU A 1241 -43.77 25.54 -67.90
N ASP A 1242 -43.71 26.85 -68.19
CA ASP A 1242 -42.44 27.55 -68.48
C ASP A 1242 -41.73 28.05 -67.19
N ASP A 1243 -42.44 28.27 -66.08
CA ASP A 1243 -41.84 28.72 -64.80
C ASP A 1243 -41.13 27.59 -64.01
N GLU A 1244 -41.32 26.32 -64.35
CA GLU A 1244 -40.64 25.17 -63.69
C GLU A 1244 -39.30 24.77 -64.34
N LEU A 1245 -38.86 25.43 -65.42
CA LEU A 1245 -37.60 25.15 -66.12
C LEU A 1245 -36.45 26.15 -65.85
N GLU A 1246 -36.65 27.16 -64.99
CA GLU A 1246 -35.59 28.08 -64.54
C GLU A 1246 -35.40 28.07 -63.01
N THR A 1247 -35.14 26.91 -62.39
CA THR A 1247 -34.24 26.75 -61.21
C THR A 1247 -34.09 25.28 -60.80
N GLN A 1248 -33.15 24.59 -61.45
CA GLN A 1248 -32.30 23.57 -60.81
C GLN A 1248 -30.84 24.00 -60.93
#